data_AF-A0A8J4ATE7-F1
#
_entry.id   AF-A0A8J4ATE7-F1
#
_cell.length_a   1.000
_cell.length_b   1.000
_cell.length_c   1.000
_cell.angle_alpha   90.00
_cell.angle_beta   90.00
_cell.angle_gamma   90.00
#
_symmetry.space_group_name_H-M   'P 1'
#
loop_
_entity.id
_entity.type
_entity.pdbx_description
1 polymer ?
#
loop_
_entity_poly.entity_id
_entity_poly.type
_entity_poly.pdbx_seq_one_letter_code
_entity_poly.pdbx_strand_id
1 'polypeptide(L)'
;MWWGLLCAILLAIQRSATAAPERQPVHVAFLTDCAMYSDWQSVGMAFSFRMSGQPGSVIRVMCCSEKDRKNYSKGLLTMVDTWVAPDMSRSPRNGDRYAAYNKPEAVIDWLDHKVARHEYVLVLDSDMILRRPFFVEDMQPKKGLAIGARYTYMIGVANELAVRHIPHVAPRNDTLAGPYGRRADQVGGFFFIHRDDLKAMSHDWLKFSEDVRMDDQAYRLSGDVYAVNPGDRPWISEMYGYAFGAANHDVWHKWDTFSMIYPGYEPREGIPKLMHYGLLFEVGKNFSFDKHWHYDFDVTKCPPWDLTDPKRRTEGIFPEPPRPSSLDKSDFLGFYRDLLAIETLATLNAAFCDYHISHCPPSEQLVTVCKEVFSLYNDAREYIKEAESHYDCQDFHPKCDEWTKQGECDQNVGYMMETCRKACGRCSPKKMYFPETTTKDLEEKLQKMAKELQPLSEDPDQQKGAVASSPKDRATPVVIPQHEQPVVVVPRNTQPMVQNLPLSPPPPPSPAPPVGSPPPPPSSPPSPPPSVSPSPSPSPPKVLSEKQLLVRCYRLTLPRTEVKDCVDAAKKGILYEAKQNAGAVTSMETATRTKSDLTSYPASEDVGQKDVTSSRRIMERDLEDLTLTQQNENKGAAPVLDAPVLGPSLHALLGRLNKWQGLLWLLIVLAFLAIMPRIARLRRRARSGMRTE
;
A
#
# COMPACT_ATOMS: atom_id res chain seq x y z
N MET A 1 -55.73 37.70 -12.46
CA MET A 1 -55.77 36.23 -12.24
C MET A 1 -54.86 35.44 -13.18
N TRP A 2 -54.84 35.72 -14.49
CA TRP A 2 -54.04 34.94 -15.45
C TRP A 2 -52.51 35.05 -15.28
N TRP A 3 -51.99 36.21 -14.87
CA TRP A 3 -50.57 36.40 -14.59
C TRP A 3 -50.06 35.62 -13.35
N GLY A 4 -50.90 35.47 -12.32
CA GLY A 4 -50.56 34.69 -11.13
C GLY A 4 -50.49 33.19 -11.42
N LEU A 5 -51.37 32.70 -12.30
CA LEU A 5 -51.37 31.30 -12.74
C LEU A 5 -50.15 30.99 -13.62
N LEU A 6 -49.79 31.90 -14.53
CA LEU A 6 -48.61 31.74 -15.39
C LEU A 6 -47.31 31.76 -14.57
N CYS A 7 -47.21 32.63 -13.57
CA CYS A 7 -46.05 32.71 -12.68
C CYS A 7 -45.93 31.46 -11.79
N ALA A 8 -47.05 30.93 -11.29
CA ALA A 8 -47.07 29.68 -10.53
C ALA A 8 -46.70 28.46 -11.38
N ILE A 9 -47.13 28.42 -12.65
CA ILE A 9 -46.77 27.36 -13.60
C ILE A 9 -45.30 27.47 -13.99
N LEU A 10 -44.77 28.67 -14.22
CA LEU A 10 -43.34 28.88 -14.51
C LEU A 10 -42.46 28.54 -13.29
N LEU A 11 -42.89 28.88 -12.08
CA LEU A 11 -42.22 28.48 -10.83
C LEU A 11 -42.29 26.97 -10.58
N ALA A 12 -43.40 26.32 -10.95
CA ALA A 12 -43.55 24.86 -10.87
C ALA A 12 -42.67 24.16 -11.93
N ILE A 13 -42.62 24.67 -13.15
CA ILE A 13 -41.76 24.16 -14.23
C ILE A 13 -40.27 24.39 -13.89
N GLN A 14 -39.90 25.53 -13.28
CA GLN A 14 -38.55 25.77 -12.77
C GLN A 14 -38.20 24.83 -11.60
N ARG A 15 -39.14 24.55 -10.68
CA ARG A 15 -38.93 23.59 -9.59
C ARG A 15 -38.81 22.14 -10.08
N SER A 16 -39.49 21.78 -11.17
CA SER A 16 -39.39 20.45 -11.78
C SER A 16 -38.16 20.28 -12.68
N ALA A 17 -37.47 21.36 -13.07
CA ALA A 17 -36.35 21.31 -14.02
C ALA A 17 -34.95 21.23 -13.37
N THR A 18 -34.82 21.21 -12.04
CA THR A 18 -33.49 21.24 -11.38
C THR A 18 -33.31 20.29 -10.18
N ALA A 19 -34.19 19.33 -9.95
CA ALA A 19 -33.88 18.26 -9.01
C ALA A 19 -33.09 17.18 -9.76
N ALA A 20 -31.77 17.14 -9.58
CA ALA A 20 -31.00 15.95 -9.93
C ALA A 20 -31.66 14.73 -9.26
N PRO A 21 -31.76 13.57 -9.94
CA PRO A 21 -32.36 12.38 -9.33
C PRO A 21 -31.67 12.10 -7.99
N GLU A 22 -32.47 11.91 -6.94
CA GLU A 22 -31.99 11.63 -5.59
C GLU A 22 -31.15 10.34 -5.63
N ARG A 23 -29.85 10.48 -5.45
CA ARG A 23 -28.88 9.37 -5.48
C ARG A 23 -29.05 8.52 -4.23
N GLN A 24 -29.05 7.20 -4.39
CA GLN A 24 -29.15 6.30 -3.24
C GLN A 24 -27.92 6.43 -2.33
N PRO A 25 -28.11 6.58 -1.00
CA PRO A 25 -27.00 6.65 -0.06
C PRO A 25 -26.31 5.28 0.08
N VAL A 26 -24.99 5.30 0.23
CA VAL A 26 -24.15 4.09 0.38
C VAL A 26 -23.56 4.04 1.79
N HIS A 27 -23.50 2.86 2.39
CA HIS A 27 -22.76 2.65 3.63
C HIS A 27 -21.33 2.22 3.31
N VAL A 28 -20.36 3.12 3.43
CA VAL A 28 -18.93 2.78 3.28
C VAL A 28 -18.46 2.11 4.56
N ALA A 29 -17.94 0.88 4.46
CA ALA A 29 -17.36 0.15 5.58
C ALA A 29 -15.88 -0.11 5.27
N PHE A 30 -14.99 0.28 6.17
CA PHE A 30 -13.56 -0.02 6.04
C PHE A 30 -13.04 -0.76 7.25
N LEU A 31 -12.16 -1.74 7.01
CA LEU A 31 -11.76 -2.72 8.00
C LEU A 31 -10.36 -2.45 8.53
N THR A 32 -10.20 -2.47 9.84
CA THR A 32 -8.96 -2.10 10.54
C THR A 32 -8.75 -2.96 11.78
N ASP A 33 -7.64 -2.75 12.47
CA ASP A 33 -7.40 -3.24 13.82
C ASP A 33 -7.08 -2.07 14.78
N CYS A 34 -6.70 -2.42 16.01
CA CYS A 34 -6.27 -1.50 17.05
C CYS A 34 -4.80 -1.06 16.97
N ALA A 35 -4.06 -1.43 15.91
CA ALA A 35 -2.65 -1.07 15.80
C ALA A 35 -2.48 0.38 15.31
N MET A 36 -1.39 1.04 15.73
CA MET A 36 -1.01 2.37 15.23
C MET A 36 -0.94 2.43 13.71
N TYR A 37 -0.54 1.33 13.07
CA TYR A 37 -0.53 1.20 11.61
C TYR A 37 -1.91 1.42 10.97
N SER A 38 -2.98 0.96 11.61
CA SER A 38 -4.36 1.16 11.18
C SER A 38 -4.90 2.55 11.53
N ASP A 39 -4.31 3.23 12.52
CA ASP A 39 -4.80 4.52 13.01
C ASP A 39 -4.62 5.63 11.98
N TRP A 40 -3.40 5.77 11.44
CA TRP A 40 -3.13 6.77 10.41
C TRP A 40 -3.88 6.48 9.11
N GLN A 41 -4.10 5.20 8.78
CA GLN A 41 -4.94 4.79 7.66
C GLN A 41 -6.41 5.21 7.87
N SER A 42 -6.91 5.05 9.09
CA SER A 42 -8.27 5.46 9.47
C SER A 42 -8.48 6.97 9.35
N VAL A 43 -7.48 7.77 9.75
CA VAL A 43 -7.48 9.23 9.56
C VAL A 43 -7.60 9.58 8.07
N GLY A 44 -6.80 8.92 7.22
CA GLY A 44 -6.84 9.08 5.76
C GLY A 44 -8.20 8.71 5.15
N MET A 45 -8.78 7.59 5.55
CA MET A 45 -10.10 7.13 5.07
C MET A 45 -11.22 8.10 5.49
N ALA A 46 -11.26 8.50 6.76
CA ALA A 46 -12.27 9.43 7.27
C ALA A 46 -12.23 10.78 6.55
N PHE A 47 -11.02 11.33 6.35
CA PHE A 47 -10.82 12.56 5.61
C PHE A 47 -11.23 12.40 4.14
N SER A 48 -10.75 11.36 3.45
CA SER A 48 -11.03 11.16 2.03
C SER A 48 -12.52 10.87 1.75
N PHE A 49 -13.22 10.15 2.63
CA PHE A 49 -14.68 10.00 2.56
C PHE A 49 -15.37 11.37 2.54
N ARG A 50 -15.06 12.24 3.51
CA ARG A 50 -15.60 13.62 3.56
C ARG A 50 -15.27 14.40 2.28
N MET A 51 -14.00 14.37 1.86
CA MET A 51 -13.52 15.16 0.72
C MET A 51 -14.04 14.65 -0.63
N SER A 52 -14.37 13.36 -0.75
CA SER A 52 -14.93 12.76 -1.97
C SER A 52 -16.39 13.15 -2.25
N GLY A 53 -17.10 13.68 -1.24
CA GLY A 53 -18.53 13.97 -1.35
C GLY A 53 -19.38 12.71 -1.53
N GLN A 54 -18.90 11.55 -1.07
CA GLN A 54 -19.65 10.30 -1.09
C GLN A 54 -20.95 10.45 -0.27
N PRO A 55 -22.14 10.26 -0.88
CA PRO A 55 -23.39 10.28 -0.13
C PRO A 55 -23.54 9.01 0.73
N GLY A 56 -24.17 9.19 1.89
CA GLY A 56 -24.48 8.12 2.83
C GLY A 56 -23.66 8.23 4.11
N SER A 57 -23.21 7.08 4.63
CA SER A 57 -22.50 7.01 5.91
C SER A 57 -21.21 6.21 5.77
N VAL A 58 -20.26 6.47 6.66
CA VAL A 58 -19.01 5.72 6.79
C VAL A 58 -18.94 5.07 8.16
N ILE A 59 -18.49 3.81 8.20
CA ILE A 59 -18.22 3.06 9.42
C ILE A 59 -16.82 2.44 9.37
N ARG A 60 -16.06 2.62 10.44
CA ARG A 60 -14.85 1.85 10.73
C ARG A 60 -15.27 0.57 11.44
N VAL A 61 -14.89 -0.58 10.89
CA VAL A 61 -15.14 -1.87 11.52
C VAL A 61 -13.79 -2.44 11.93
N MET A 62 -13.54 -2.61 13.23
CA MET A 62 -12.22 -2.95 13.71
C MET A 62 -12.22 -4.11 14.70
N CYS A 63 -11.15 -4.92 14.68
CA CYS A 63 -10.90 -5.95 15.69
C CYS A 63 -9.85 -5.48 16.69
N CYS A 64 -10.12 -5.72 17.97
CA CYS A 64 -9.24 -5.32 19.06
C CYS A 64 -9.22 -6.35 20.18
N SER A 65 -8.04 -6.55 20.77
CA SER A 65 -7.96 -7.28 22.03
C SER A 65 -8.68 -6.48 23.14
N GLU A 66 -9.18 -7.17 24.16
CA GLU A 66 -9.84 -6.49 25.29
C GLU A 66 -8.91 -5.48 25.99
N LYS A 67 -7.60 -5.78 26.01
CA LYS A 67 -6.57 -4.90 26.58
C LYS A 67 -6.43 -3.62 25.75
N ASP A 68 -6.34 -3.75 24.43
CA ASP A 68 -6.11 -2.60 23.56
C ASP A 68 -7.35 -1.73 23.50
N ARG A 69 -8.54 -2.34 23.39
CA ARG A 69 -9.84 -1.65 23.43
C ARG A 69 -10.00 -0.74 24.64
N LYS A 70 -9.51 -1.15 25.83
CA LYS A 70 -9.62 -0.34 27.06
C LYS A 70 -8.72 0.90 27.05
N ASN A 71 -7.59 0.83 26.36
CA ASN A 71 -6.57 1.89 26.34
C ASN A 71 -6.60 2.74 25.06
N TYR A 72 -7.47 2.39 24.10
CA TYR A 72 -7.50 2.99 22.79
C TYR A 72 -8.00 4.45 22.81
N SER A 73 -7.48 5.28 21.89
CA SER A 73 -7.78 6.72 21.83
C SER A 73 -9.26 6.99 21.53
N LYS A 74 -9.92 7.74 22.42
CA LYS A 74 -11.32 8.18 22.19
C LYS A 74 -11.45 9.12 20.99
N GLY A 75 -10.43 9.92 20.69
CA GLY A 75 -10.42 10.80 19.52
C GLY A 75 -10.50 10.00 18.23
N LEU A 76 -9.69 8.94 18.11
CA LEU A 76 -9.70 8.07 16.93
C LEU A 76 -11.01 7.30 16.76
N LEU A 77 -11.67 6.89 17.85
CA LEU A 77 -12.96 6.18 17.81
C LEU A 77 -14.14 7.07 17.38
N THR A 78 -14.00 8.39 17.47
CA THR A 78 -15.10 9.34 17.23
C THR A 78 -14.97 10.09 15.90
N MET A 79 -13.92 9.81 15.11
CA MET A 79 -13.74 10.39 13.77
C MET A 79 -14.85 9.98 12.80
N VAL A 80 -15.31 8.74 12.92
CA VAL A 80 -16.41 8.13 12.15
C VAL A 80 -17.16 7.16 13.06
N ASP A 81 -18.35 6.70 12.65
CA ASP A 81 -19.01 5.60 13.34
C ASP A 81 -18.04 4.42 13.43
N THR A 82 -17.82 3.88 14.62
CA THR A 82 -16.83 2.80 14.82
C THR A 82 -17.48 1.60 15.51
N TRP A 83 -17.30 0.42 14.93
CA TRP A 83 -17.64 -0.87 15.50
C TRP A 83 -16.37 -1.59 15.97
N VAL A 84 -16.35 -2.07 17.21
CA VAL A 84 -15.18 -2.75 17.80
C VAL A 84 -15.53 -4.19 18.16
N ALA A 85 -15.06 -5.11 17.32
CA ALA A 85 -15.18 -6.55 17.46
C ALA A 85 -14.02 -7.15 18.27
N PRO A 86 -14.16 -8.38 18.80
CA PRO A 86 -13.06 -9.12 19.41
C PRO A 86 -11.91 -9.40 18.44
N ASP A 87 -10.69 -9.51 18.96
CA ASP A 87 -9.53 -9.98 18.17
C ASP A 87 -9.67 -11.46 17.79
N MET A 88 -9.52 -11.72 16.50
CA MET A 88 -9.56 -13.03 15.85
C MET A 88 -8.26 -13.33 15.09
N SER A 89 -7.20 -12.54 15.32
CA SER A 89 -5.87 -12.78 14.75
C SER A 89 -5.32 -14.18 15.06
N ARG A 90 -5.85 -14.82 16.10
CA ARG A 90 -5.64 -16.24 16.40
C ARG A 90 -6.98 -17.00 16.37
N SER A 91 -7.14 -17.90 15.40
CA SER A 91 -8.34 -18.72 15.28
C SER A 91 -8.52 -19.64 16.50
N PRO A 92 -9.68 -19.59 17.19
CA PRO A 92 -10.05 -20.55 18.22
C PRO A 92 -10.26 -21.97 17.68
N ARG A 93 -10.64 -22.10 16.41
CA ARG A 93 -10.96 -23.38 15.76
C ARG A 93 -9.72 -24.23 15.49
N ASN A 94 -8.66 -23.60 14.99
CA ASN A 94 -7.46 -24.33 14.54
C ASN A 94 -6.15 -23.83 15.17
N GLY A 95 -6.19 -22.73 15.92
CA GLY A 95 -5.02 -22.16 16.61
C GLY A 95 -4.04 -21.40 15.72
N ASP A 96 -4.30 -21.27 14.40
CA ASP A 96 -3.48 -20.51 13.45
C ASP A 96 -3.45 -19.03 13.82
N ARG A 97 -2.31 -18.38 13.60
CA ARG A 97 -2.16 -16.94 13.73
C ARG A 97 -2.09 -16.31 12.35
N TYR A 98 -3.12 -15.54 12.02
CA TYR A 98 -3.27 -14.87 10.74
C TYR A 98 -4.15 -13.64 10.93
N ALA A 99 -3.51 -12.46 10.86
CA ALA A 99 -4.16 -11.19 11.15
C ALA A 99 -5.38 -10.92 10.26
N ALA A 100 -5.38 -11.41 9.01
CA ALA A 100 -6.49 -11.16 8.09
C ALA A 100 -7.80 -11.87 8.50
N TYR A 101 -7.79 -12.81 9.47
CA TYR A 101 -9.04 -13.31 10.07
C TYR A 101 -9.85 -12.22 10.77
N ASN A 102 -9.20 -11.14 11.21
CA ASN A 102 -9.89 -10.00 11.80
C ASN A 102 -10.89 -9.35 10.83
N LYS A 103 -10.61 -9.35 9.52
CA LYS A 103 -11.50 -8.74 8.53
C LYS A 103 -12.89 -9.42 8.52
N PRO A 104 -13.04 -10.72 8.24
CA PRO A 104 -14.34 -11.37 8.27
C PRO A 104 -14.96 -11.41 9.67
N GLU A 105 -14.19 -11.60 10.75
CA GLU A 105 -14.74 -11.55 12.11
C GLU A 105 -15.39 -10.21 12.43
N ALA A 106 -14.71 -9.11 12.10
CA ALA A 106 -15.24 -7.78 12.40
C ALA A 106 -16.57 -7.54 11.64
N VAL A 107 -16.69 -8.04 10.40
CA VAL A 107 -17.94 -8.00 9.62
C VAL A 107 -19.02 -8.86 10.26
N ILE A 108 -18.69 -10.08 10.69
CA ILE A 108 -19.64 -10.99 11.36
C ILE A 108 -20.20 -10.32 12.61
N ASP A 109 -19.33 -9.90 13.53
CA ASP A 109 -19.71 -9.31 14.80
C ASP A 109 -20.52 -8.02 14.58
N TRP A 110 -20.10 -7.18 13.63
CA TRP A 110 -20.87 -5.98 13.28
C TRP A 110 -22.28 -6.32 12.79
N LEU A 111 -22.40 -7.20 11.80
CA LEU A 111 -23.69 -7.47 11.16
C LEU A 111 -24.59 -8.39 11.98
N ASP A 112 -24.07 -9.16 12.94
CA ASP A 112 -24.86 -9.94 13.91
C ASP A 112 -25.56 -9.03 14.93
N HIS A 113 -24.97 -7.87 15.24
CA HIS A 113 -25.48 -6.98 16.26
C HIS A 113 -26.11 -5.69 15.72
N LYS A 114 -25.78 -5.27 14.49
CA LYS A 114 -26.26 -4.02 13.89
C LYS A 114 -26.52 -4.18 12.40
N VAL A 115 -27.73 -3.82 11.98
CA VAL A 115 -28.07 -3.76 10.54
C VAL A 115 -27.35 -2.57 9.90
N ALA A 116 -26.78 -2.78 8.72
CA ALA A 116 -26.19 -1.71 7.93
C ALA A 116 -27.25 -0.64 7.60
N ARG A 117 -26.89 0.63 7.86
CA ARG A 117 -27.74 1.82 7.72
C ARG A 117 -28.38 1.97 6.33
N HIS A 118 -27.65 1.64 5.27
CA HIS A 118 -28.11 1.75 3.89
C HIS A 118 -28.17 0.37 3.23
N GLU A 119 -28.95 0.27 2.16
CA GLU A 119 -29.20 -0.99 1.43
C GLU A 119 -27.93 -1.56 0.80
N TYR A 120 -27.06 -0.68 0.30
CA TYR A 120 -25.79 -1.06 -0.30
C TYR A 120 -24.61 -0.67 0.58
N VAL A 121 -23.64 -1.58 0.65
CA VAL A 121 -22.40 -1.43 1.41
C VAL A 121 -21.24 -1.42 0.43
N LEU A 122 -20.37 -0.41 0.55
CA LEU A 122 -19.07 -0.39 -0.12
C LEU A 122 -18.01 -0.80 0.90
N VAL A 123 -17.52 -2.03 0.79
CA VAL A 123 -16.46 -2.57 1.64
C VAL A 123 -15.10 -2.21 1.05
N LEU A 124 -14.27 -1.53 1.84
CA LEU A 124 -12.93 -1.04 1.47
C LEU A 124 -11.85 -1.60 2.40
N ASP A 125 -10.63 -1.75 1.90
CA ASP A 125 -9.46 -1.95 2.73
C ASP A 125 -9.02 -0.63 3.39
N SER A 126 -8.27 -0.71 4.50
CA SER A 126 -7.81 0.46 5.26
C SER A 126 -6.78 1.30 4.52
N ASP A 127 -6.00 0.69 3.62
CA ASP A 127 -5.00 1.34 2.80
C ASP A 127 -5.57 1.89 1.49
N MET A 128 -6.78 2.45 1.57
CA MET A 128 -7.46 3.09 0.45
C MET A 128 -7.92 4.51 0.80
N ILE A 129 -7.94 5.39 -0.20
CA ILE A 129 -8.57 6.71 -0.10
C ILE A 129 -9.60 6.91 -1.22
N LEU A 130 -10.72 7.51 -0.85
CA LEU A 130 -11.79 7.88 -1.77
C LEU A 130 -11.45 9.20 -2.48
N ARG A 131 -11.39 9.16 -3.81
CA ARG A 131 -11.27 10.36 -4.65
C ARG A 131 -12.65 10.90 -5.03
N ARG A 132 -13.59 9.98 -5.28
CA ARG A 132 -14.91 10.29 -5.86
C ARG A 132 -15.99 9.35 -5.35
N PRO A 133 -17.27 9.71 -5.47
CA PRO A 133 -18.35 8.85 -5.04
C PRO A 133 -18.54 7.61 -5.91
N PHE A 134 -18.93 6.54 -5.24
CA PHE A 134 -19.55 5.34 -5.75
C PHE A 134 -21.06 5.54 -5.69
N PHE A 135 -21.70 5.51 -6.86
CA PHE A 135 -23.14 5.65 -6.99
C PHE A 135 -23.75 4.31 -7.40
N VAL A 136 -24.85 3.94 -6.74
CA VAL A 136 -25.60 2.71 -7.04
C VAL A 136 -26.10 2.73 -8.49
N GLU A 137 -26.54 3.88 -9.00
CA GLU A 137 -27.14 3.97 -10.33
C GLU A 137 -26.09 3.83 -11.45
N ASP A 138 -24.84 4.21 -11.16
CA ASP A 138 -23.74 4.14 -12.12
C ASP A 138 -23.16 2.71 -12.19
N MET A 139 -23.02 2.05 -11.04
CA MET A 139 -22.37 0.73 -10.94
C MET A 139 -23.35 -0.45 -10.93
N GLN A 140 -24.62 -0.18 -10.62
CA GLN A 140 -25.75 -1.12 -10.65
C GLN A 140 -25.54 -2.42 -9.85
N PRO A 141 -25.00 -2.38 -8.61
CA PRO A 141 -25.07 -3.55 -7.74
C PRO A 141 -26.54 -3.90 -7.47
N LYS A 142 -26.84 -5.17 -7.24
CA LYS A 142 -28.17 -5.64 -6.84
C LYS A 142 -28.03 -6.92 -6.02
N LYS A 143 -29.10 -7.32 -5.35
CA LYS A 143 -29.11 -8.59 -4.62
C LYS A 143 -28.70 -9.76 -5.53
N GLY A 144 -27.74 -10.58 -5.09
CA GLY A 144 -27.09 -11.66 -5.84
C GLY A 144 -26.02 -11.22 -6.86
N LEU A 145 -25.80 -9.92 -7.05
CA LEU A 145 -24.78 -9.38 -7.97
C LEU A 145 -24.04 -8.18 -7.34
N ALA A 146 -22.84 -8.45 -6.85
CA ALA A 146 -21.91 -7.44 -6.34
C ALA A 146 -20.95 -6.93 -7.44
N ILE A 147 -20.28 -5.82 -7.17
CA ILE A 147 -19.22 -5.28 -8.02
C ILE A 147 -17.91 -5.31 -7.24
N GLY A 148 -16.82 -5.74 -7.88
CA GLY A 148 -15.50 -5.75 -7.25
C GLY A 148 -14.36 -5.54 -8.24
N ALA A 149 -13.18 -5.23 -7.72
CA ALA A 149 -12.02 -5.03 -8.57
C ALA A 149 -11.48 -6.36 -9.14
N ARG A 150 -10.76 -6.27 -10.25
CA ARG A 150 -10.22 -7.41 -11.00
C ARG A 150 -8.95 -7.99 -10.36
N TYR A 151 -9.02 -9.24 -9.88
CA TYR A 151 -7.93 -9.91 -9.14
C TYR A 151 -7.60 -11.29 -9.73
N THR A 152 -7.06 -11.30 -10.95
CA THR A 152 -6.85 -12.52 -11.77
C THR A 152 -5.84 -13.53 -11.22
N TYR A 153 -5.01 -13.13 -10.25
CA TYR A 153 -4.05 -14.04 -9.61
C TYR A 153 -4.72 -15.08 -8.70
N MET A 154 -6.01 -14.90 -8.36
CA MET A 154 -6.80 -15.89 -7.61
C MET A 154 -7.19 -17.08 -8.50
N ILE A 155 -6.21 -17.88 -8.93
CA ILE A 155 -6.44 -19.00 -9.88
C ILE A 155 -7.21 -20.18 -9.25
N GLY A 156 -7.25 -20.25 -7.93
CA GLY A 156 -7.89 -21.29 -7.14
C GLY A 156 -9.41 -21.39 -7.32
N VAL A 157 -10.05 -20.34 -7.84
CA VAL A 157 -11.51 -20.30 -8.04
C VAL A 157 -12.00 -21.20 -9.17
N ALA A 158 -11.09 -21.63 -10.06
CA ALA A 158 -11.38 -22.42 -11.25
C ALA A 158 -10.57 -23.72 -11.33
N ASN A 159 -9.97 -24.16 -10.21
CA ASN A 159 -9.17 -25.38 -10.16
C ASN A 159 -9.61 -26.31 -9.00
N GLU A 160 -8.77 -27.29 -8.68
CA GLU A 160 -9.01 -28.27 -7.62
C GLU A 160 -9.33 -27.62 -6.26
N LEU A 161 -8.80 -26.44 -5.94
CA LEU A 161 -9.06 -25.76 -4.68
C LEU A 161 -10.55 -25.46 -4.50
N ALA A 162 -11.19 -24.87 -5.51
CA ALA A 162 -12.64 -24.62 -5.45
C ALA A 162 -13.44 -25.93 -5.40
N VAL A 163 -13.02 -26.98 -6.09
CA VAL A 163 -13.68 -28.30 -6.01
C VAL A 163 -13.60 -28.89 -4.60
N ARG A 164 -12.49 -28.66 -3.89
CA ARG A 164 -12.29 -29.16 -2.52
C ARG A 164 -13.15 -28.42 -1.49
N HIS A 165 -13.33 -27.10 -1.66
CA HIS A 165 -14.02 -26.27 -0.66
C HIS A 165 -15.51 -26.05 -0.96
N ILE A 166 -15.90 -25.97 -2.23
CA ILE A 166 -17.28 -25.71 -2.67
C ILE A 166 -17.72 -26.66 -3.82
N PRO A 167 -17.65 -27.99 -3.63
CA PRO A 167 -17.96 -28.96 -4.69
C PRO A 167 -19.40 -28.89 -5.20
N HIS A 168 -20.32 -28.44 -4.35
CA HIS A 168 -21.75 -28.32 -4.64
C HIS A 168 -22.12 -27.08 -5.45
N VAL A 169 -21.26 -26.04 -5.46
CA VAL A 169 -21.50 -24.83 -6.26
C VAL A 169 -21.20 -25.13 -7.72
N ALA A 170 -22.22 -25.06 -8.58
CA ALA A 170 -22.07 -25.37 -10.00
C ALA A 170 -21.08 -24.41 -10.71
N PRO A 171 -20.23 -24.89 -11.62
CA PRO A 171 -19.37 -24.04 -12.44
C PRO A 171 -20.18 -23.02 -13.27
N ARG A 172 -19.70 -21.78 -13.34
CA ARG A 172 -20.29 -20.70 -14.11
C ARG A 172 -19.92 -20.79 -15.60
N ASN A 173 -20.86 -20.41 -16.45
CA ASN A 173 -20.70 -20.35 -17.90
C ASN A 173 -20.71 -18.89 -18.41
N ASP A 174 -19.85 -18.05 -17.84
CA ASP A 174 -19.64 -16.65 -18.23
C ASP A 174 -18.22 -16.20 -17.84
N THR A 175 -17.87 -14.98 -18.22
CA THR A 175 -16.58 -14.35 -17.91
C THR A 175 -16.71 -13.02 -17.14
N LEU A 176 -17.76 -12.85 -16.34
CA LEU A 176 -18.04 -11.56 -15.69
C LEU A 176 -17.00 -11.17 -14.64
N ALA A 177 -16.43 -12.17 -13.95
CA ALA A 177 -15.44 -11.98 -12.90
C ALA A 177 -14.49 -13.18 -12.79
N GLY A 178 -13.97 -13.66 -13.94
CA GLY A 178 -13.03 -14.78 -14.00
C GLY A 178 -13.22 -15.64 -15.25
N PRO A 179 -12.50 -16.76 -15.38
CA PRO A 179 -12.59 -17.64 -16.54
C PRO A 179 -13.87 -18.49 -16.56
N TYR A 180 -14.19 -19.07 -17.73
CA TYR A 180 -15.23 -20.09 -17.87
C TYR A 180 -14.96 -21.29 -16.96
N GLY A 181 -16.02 -21.87 -16.37
CA GLY A 181 -15.91 -23.05 -15.51
C GLY A 181 -15.46 -22.74 -14.08
N ARG A 182 -15.27 -21.47 -13.71
CA ARG A 182 -15.00 -21.08 -12.32
C ARG A 182 -16.19 -21.42 -11.41
N ARG A 183 -15.90 -21.75 -10.15
CA ARG A 183 -16.91 -21.97 -9.10
C ARG A 183 -17.03 -20.80 -8.12
N ALA A 184 -16.09 -19.85 -8.20
CA ALA A 184 -16.12 -18.58 -7.49
C ALA A 184 -15.49 -17.48 -8.35
N ASP A 185 -15.60 -16.23 -7.93
CA ASP A 185 -15.13 -15.08 -8.69
C ASP A 185 -13.71 -14.64 -8.28
N GLN A 186 -12.95 -14.14 -9.26
CA GLN A 186 -11.60 -13.57 -9.08
C GLN A 186 -11.69 -12.09 -8.69
N VAL A 187 -12.12 -11.83 -7.45
CA VAL A 187 -12.43 -10.47 -6.96
C VAL A 187 -11.67 -10.12 -5.69
N GLY A 188 -11.35 -8.84 -5.54
CA GLY A 188 -10.66 -8.29 -4.38
C GLY A 188 -10.68 -6.76 -4.37
N GLY A 189 -9.92 -6.15 -3.46
CA GLY A 189 -9.79 -4.69 -3.34
C GLY A 189 -11.01 -4.04 -2.70
N PHE A 190 -12.10 -3.89 -3.46
CA PHE A 190 -13.37 -3.38 -2.92
C PHE A 190 -14.53 -4.30 -3.28
N PHE A 191 -15.58 -4.25 -2.47
CA PHE A 191 -16.83 -4.95 -2.73
C PHE A 191 -18.01 -3.99 -2.59
N PHE A 192 -18.75 -3.76 -3.69
CA PHE A 192 -20.00 -3.00 -3.66
C PHE A 192 -21.17 -3.98 -3.72
N ILE A 193 -21.78 -4.22 -2.56
CA ILE A 193 -22.63 -5.39 -2.28
C ILE A 193 -23.92 -4.97 -1.57
N HIS A 194 -25.00 -5.69 -1.82
CA HIS A 194 -26.25 -5.51 -1.08
C HIS A 194 -26.07 -6.01 0.37
N ARG A 195 -26.56 -5.26 1.37
CA ARG A 195 -26.32 -5.55 2.79
C ARG A 195 -26.76 -6.96 3.23
N ASP A 196 -27.87 -7.45 2.68
CA ASP A 196 -28.38 -8.79 3.01
C ASP A 196 -27.47 -9.89 2.49
N ASP A 197 -26.83 -9.67 1.34
CA ASP A 197 -25.91 -10.64 0.75
C ASP A 197 -24.63 -10.69 1.56
N LEU A 198 -24.08 -9.52 1.90
CA LEU A 198 -22.93 -9.40 2.79
C LEU A 198 -23.19 -10.08 4.14
N LYS A 199 -24.39 -9.88 4.69
CA LYS A 199 -24.84 -10.53 5.93
C LYS A 199 -24.94 -12.04 5.79
N ALA A 200 -25.51 -12.53 4.69
CA ALA A 200 -25.70 -13.96 4.46
C ALA A 200 -24.35 -14.68 4.36
N MET A 201 -23.40 -14.12 3.60
CA MET A 201 -22.09 -14.74 3.37
C MET A 201 -21.05 -14.50 4.46
N SER A 202 -21.29 -13.62 5.44
CA SER A 202 -20.24 -13.16 6.37
C SER A 202 -19.64 -14.29 7.20
N HIS A 203 -20.47 -15.22 7.69
CA HIS A 203 -19.99 -16.38 8.46
C HIS A 203 -19.15 -17.33 7.62
N ASP A 204 -19.55 -17.55 6.37
CA ASP A 204 -18.81 -18.39 5.44
C ASP A 204 -17.51 -17.75 4.96
N TRP A 205 -17.44 -16.43 4.92
CA TRP A 205 -16.20 -15.72 4.66
C TRP A 205 -15.11 -16.13 5.66
N LEU A 206 -15.39 -16.09 6.98
CA LEU A 206 -14.44 -16.55 7.99
C LEU A 206 -14.15 -18.04 7.87
N LYS A 207 -15.21 -18.86 7.78
CA LYS A 207 -15.08 -20.32 7.71
C LYS A 207 -14.17 -20.76 6.56
N PHE A 208 -14.42 -20.26 5.34
CA PHE A 208 -13.62 -20.63 4.17
C PHE A 208 -12.23 -20.02 4.20
N SER A 209 -12.04 -18.85 4.85
CA SER A 209 -10.71 -18.32 5.12
C SER A 209 -9.88 -19.31 5.93
N GLU A 210 -10.45 -19.87 7.01
CA GLU A 210 -9.79 -20.89 7.83
C GLU A 210 -9.56 -22.20 7.07
N ASP A 211 -10.55 -22.64 6.29
CA ASP A 211 -10.48 -23.90 5.55
C ASP A 211 -9.35 -23.85 4.49
N VAL A 212 -9.29 -22.78 3.69
CA VAL A 212 -8.23 -22.60 2.66
C VAL A 212 -6.87 -22.42 3.32
N ARG A 213 -6.81 -21.70 4.44
CA ARG A 213 -5.56 -21.49 5.19
C ARG A 213 -4.97 -22.80 5.72
N MET A 214 -5.82 -23.78 6.00
CA MET A 214 -5.44 -25.10 6.54
C MET A 214 -5.34 -26.18 5.46
N ASP A 215 -5.69 -25.89 4.21
CA ASP A 215 -5.61 -26.84 3.11
C ASP A 215 -4.15 -27.07 2.68
N ASP A 216 -3.77 -28.35 2.64
CA ASP A 216 -2.41 -28.81 2.40
C ASP A 216 -1.94 -28.63 0.94
N GLN A 217 -2.87 -28.39 0.02
CA GLN A 217 -2.64 -28.15 -1.40
C GLN A 217 -2.79 -26.68 -1.79
N ALA A 218 -3.30 -25.82 -0.89
CA ALA A 218 -3.55 -24.41 -1.20
C ALA A 218 -2.29 -23.64 -1.63
N TYR A 219 -1.11 -24.02 -1.14
CA TYR A 219 0.16 -23.43 -1.59
C TYR A 219 0.32 -23.50 -3.13
N ARG A 220 0.05 -24.65 -3.75
CA ARG A 220 0.20 -24.80 -5.22
C ARG A 220 -1.05 -24.37 -6.01
N LEU A 221 -2.22 -24.33 -5.37
CA LEU A 221 -3.50 -24.11 -6.06
C LEU A 221 -4.01 -22.67 -5.96
N SER A 222 -3.54 -21.88 -5.01
CA SER A 222 -4.07 -20.54 -4.72
C SER A 222 -3.56 -19.44 -5.66
N GLY A 223 -2.41 -19.63 -6.33
CA GLY A 223 -1.75 -18.55 -7.05
C GLY A 223 -1.07 -17.51 -6.16
N ASP A 224 -0.93 -17.80 -4.86
CA ASP A 224 -0.18 -16.96 -3.94
C ASP A 224 1.33 -17.07 -4.19
N VAL A 225 1.96 -15.96 -4.53
CA VAL A 225 3.40 -15.89 -4.79
C VAL A 225 4.26 -16.09 -3.54
N TYR A 226 3.68 -15.99 -2.34
CA TYR A 226 4.38 -16.14 -1.07
C TYR A 226 4.21 -17.53 -0.44
N ALA A 227 3.32 -18.37 -0.95
CA ALA A 227 3.10 -19.72 -0.46
C ALA A 227 3.31 -20.73 -1.59
N VAL A 228 4.56 -21.11 -1.86
CA VAL A 228 4.93 -21.90 -3.04
C VAL A 228 5.49 -23.28 -2.69
N ASN A 229 5.73 -23.56 -1.41
CA ASN A 229 6.25 -24.85 -0.94
C ASN A 229 5.20 -25.65 -0.16
N PRO A 230 5.30 -26.99 -0.15
CA PRO A 230 4.43 -27.82 0.69
C PRO A 230 4.46 -27.39 2.16
N GLY A 231 3.27 -27.19 2.73
CA GLY A 231 3.09 -26.72 4.11
C GLY A 231 3.10 -25.20 4.28
N ASP A 232 3.45 -24.44 3.24
CA ASP A 232 3.20 -23.00 3.24
C ASP A 232 1.68 -22.76 3.28
N ARG A 233 1.26 -21.75 4.04
CA ARG A 233 -0.14 -21.35 4.12
C ARG A 233 -0.30 -20.04 3.33
N PRO A 234 -1.26 -19.94 2.37
CA PRO A 234 -1.44 -18.73 1.59
C PRO A 234 -1.81 -17.51 2.43
N TRP A 235 -1.14 -16.39 2.16
CA TRP A 235 -1.47 -15.05 2.66
C TRP A 235 -2.79 -14.52 2.11
N ILE A 236 -3.21 -14.95 0.92
CA ILE A 236 -4.49 -14.55 0.30
C ILE A 236 -5.68 -15.46 0.68
N SER A 237 -5.56 -16.24 1.77
CA SER A 237 -6.63 -17.16 2.20
C SER A 237 -7.94 -16.44 2.52
N GLU A 238 -7.87 -15.24 3.10
CA GLU A 238 -9.03 -14.41 3.41
C GLU A 238 -9.82 -14.02 2.14
N MET A 239 -9.12 -13.70 1.05
CA MET A 239 -9.75 -13.37 -0.23
C MET A 239 -10.52 -14.57 -0.81
N TYR A 240 -9.96 -15.78 -0.69
CA TYR A 240 -10.67 -17.01 -1.05
C TYR A 240 -11.86 -17.27 -0.13
N GLY A 241 -11.72 -16.95 1.16
CA GLY A 241 -12.83 -16.99 2.10
C GLY A 241 -14.02 -16.17 1.61
N TYR A 242 -13.77 -14.91 1.22
CA TYR A 242 -14.79 -14.05 0.65
C TYR A 242 -15.40 -14.66 -0.62
N ALA A 243 -14.57 -15.02 -1.60
CA ALA A 243 -15.05 -15.50 -2.90
C ALA A 243 -15.85 -16.80 -2.79
N PHE A 244 -15.41 -17.74 -1.95
CA PHE A 244 -16.13 -18.99 -1.70
C PHE A 244 -17.38 -18.77 -0.88
N GLY A 245 -17.35 -17.89 0.13
CA GLY A 245 -18.55 -17.51 0.88
C GLY A 245 -19.62 -16.86 0.00
N ALA A 246 -19.22 -15.93 -0.87
CA ALA A 246 -20.14 -15.30 -1.82
C ALA A 246 -20.80 -16.34 -2.74
N ALA A 247 -19.98 -17.20 -3.36
CA ALA A 247 -20.45 -18.24 -4.25
C ALA A 247 -21.35 -19.27 -3.53
N ASN A 248 -21.06 -19.58 -2.26
CA ASN A 248 -21.89 -20.48 -1.44
C ASN A 248 -23.29 -19.93 -1.16
N HIS A 249 -23.46 -18.62 -1.27
CA HIS A 249 -24.71 -17.89 -1.04
C HIS A 249 -25.32 -17.32 -2.33
N ASP A 250 -24.91 -17.81 -3.50
CA ASP A 250 -25.37 -17.32 -4.82
C ASP A 250 -25.14 -15.81 -5.05
N VAL A 251 -24.10 -15.26 -4.42
CA VAL A 251 -23.65 -13.87 -4.61
C VAL A 251 -22.50 -13.88 -5.61
N TRP A 252 -22.76 -13.36 -6.80
CA TRP A 252 -21.79 -13.32 -7.91
C TRP A 252 -21.32 -11.90 -8.19
N HIS A 253 -20.24 -11.76 -8.95
CA HIS A 253 -19.62 -10.47 -9.21
C HIS A 253 -19.56 -10.12 -10.70
N LYS A 254 -19.53 -8.81 -10.94
CA LYS A 254 -19.02 -8.22 -12.18
C LYS A 254 -17.76 -7.43 -11.85
N TRP A 255 -16.72 -7.56 -12.67
CA TRP A 255 -15.54 -6.72 -12.54
C TRP A 255 -15.84 -5.25 -12.83
N ASP A 256 -15.29 -4.40 -11.99
CA ASP A 256 -14.94 -3.03 -12.30
C ASP A 256 -13.41 -2.95 -12.42
N THR A 257 -12.94 -2.35 -13.51
CA THR A 257 -11.52 -2.40 -13.89
C THR A 257 -10.84 -1.04 -13.85
N PHE A 258 -11.55 0.02 -13.47
CA PHE A 258 -11.02 1.39 -13.48
C PHE A 258 -11.31 2.19 -12.22
N SER A 259 -12.30 1.83 -11.40
CA SER A 259 -12.65 2.60 -10.20
C SER A 259 -11.56 2.52 -9.14
N MET A 260 -10.80 1.42 -9.07
CA MET A 260 -9.67 1.26 -8.16
C MET A 260 -8.35 1.18 -8.94
N ILE A 261 -7.34 1.91 -8.48
CA ILE A 261 -5.98 1.82 -9.02
C ILE A 261 -4.94 1.89 -7.90
N TYR A 262 -3.76 1.30 -8.15
CA TYR A 262 -2.58 1.51 -7.32
C TYR A 262 -1.83 2.78 -7.76
N PRO A 263 -1.31 3.61 -6.85
CA PRO A 263 -0.34 4.64 -7.21
C PRO A 263 0.83 4.03 -8.00
N GLY A 264 1.29 4.72 -9.05
CA GLY A 264 2.32 4.20 -9.95
C GLY A 264 1.80 3.25 -11.05
N TYR A 265 0.51 2.95 -11.12
CA TYR A 265 -0.09 2.23 -12.24
C TYR A 265 -0.74 3.22 -13.21
N GLU A 266 -0.61 2.96 -14.51
CA GLU A 266 -1.17 3.84 -15.53
C GLU A 266 -2.70 3.71 -15.59
N PRO A 267 -3.45 4.81 -15.42
CA PRO A 267 -4.90 4.79 -15.50
C PRO A 267 -5.36 4.71 -16.96
N ARG A 268 -5.35 3.50 -17.54
CA ARG A 268 -5.72 3.27 -18.95
C ARG A 268 -7.21 3.07 -19.18
N GLU A 269 -7.92 2.58 -18.17
CA GLU A 269 -9.30 2.07 -18.31
C GLU A 269 -10.36 3.09 -17.89
N GLY A 270 -9.97 4.20 -17.28
CA GLY A 270 -10.88 5.23 -16.81
C GLY A 270 -10.26 6.11 -15.75
N ILE A 271 -11.07 7.05 -15.27
CA ILE A 271 -10.67 7.91 -14.16
C ILE A 271 -10.93 7.20 -12.83
N PRO A 272 -9.89 6.95 -12.00
CA PRO A 272 -10.05 6.23 -10.75
C PRO A 272 -10.93 6.95 -9.72
N LYS A 273 -11.75 6.20 -8.99
CA LYS A 273 -12.55 6.69 -7.87
C LYS A 273 -11.88 6.42 -6.52
N LEU A 274 -10.95 5.46 -6.46
CA LEU A 274 -10.36 4.89 -5.27
C LEU A 274 -8.86 4.64 -5.53
N MET A 275 -8.00 5.14 -4.65
CA MET A 275 -6.57 4.81 -4.66
C MET A 275 -6.30 3.74 -3.61
N HIS A 276 -5.66 2.64 -4.01
CA HIS A 276 -5.22 1.59 -3.11
C HIS A 276 -3.69 1.70 -2.96
N TYR A 277 -3.19 2.23 -1.86
CA TYR A 277 -1.76 2.51 -1.65
C TYR A 277 -1.04 1.36 -0.92
N GLY A 278 -1.43 0.13 -1.25
CA GLY A 278 -0.89 -1.09 -0.64
C GLY A 278 0.51 -1.52 -1.10
N LEU A 279 1.02 -0.92 -2.18
CA LEU A 279 2.28 -1.29 -2.84
C LEU A 279 3.29 -0.13 -2.85
N LEU A 280 4.58 -0.47 -3.00
CA LEU A 280 5.63 0.50 -3.30
C LEU A 280 5.30 1.25 -4.60
N PHE A 281 5.43 2.57 -4.56
CA PHE A 281 5.42 3.40 -5.76
C PHE A 281 6.49 4.49 -5.70
N GLU A 282 6.81 5.00 -6.89
CA GLU A 282 7.83 6.02 -7.09
C GLU A 282 7.23 7.19 -7.86
N VAL A 283 7.71 8.40 -7.57
CA VAL A 283 7.37 9.61 -8.31
C VAL A 283 8.67 10.27 -8.76
N GLY A 284 8.89 10.30 -10.08
CA GLY A 284 10.19 10.67 -10.63
C GLY A 284 11.32 9.76 -10.11
N LYS A 285 12.52 10.32 -9.94
CA LYS A 285 13.72 9.55 -9.54
C LYS A 285 14.06 9.60 -8.05
N ASN A 286 13.45 10.54 -7.32
CA ASN A 286 13.92 10.95 -5.99
C ASN A 286 12.90 10.71 -4.87
N PHE A 287 11.67 10.31 -5.22
CA PHE A 287 10.62 10.07 -4.24
C PHE A 287 10.09 8.65 -4.40
N SER A 288 9.96 7.96 -3.27
CA SER A 288 9.31 6.67 -3.19
C SER A 288 8.52 6.59 -1.89
N PHE A 289 7.46 5.80 -1.92
CA PHE A 289 6.61 5.56 -0.75
C PHE A 289 6.23 4.10 -0.70
N ASP A 290 6.33 3.53 0.50
CA ASP A 290 5.76 2.26 0.85
C ASP A 290 5.12 2.38 2.24
N LYS A 291 3.84 1.99 2.35
CA LYS A 291 3.13 2.01 3.63
C LYS A 291 3.84 1.18 4.70
N HIS A 292 4.52 0.10 4.32
CA HIS A 292 5.20 -0.81 5.23
C HIS A 292 6.43 -0.18 5.92
N TRP A 293 6.82 1.05 5.55
CA TRP A 293 7.86 1.80 6.27
C TRP A 293 7.33 2.57 7.49
N HIS A 294 6.00 2.61 7.68
CA HIS A 294 5.33 3.49 8.64
C HIS A 294 4.47 2.70 9.66
N TYR A 295 4.96 1.55 10.11
CA TYR A 295 4.31 0.74 11.17
C TYR A 295 4.28 1.44 12.52
N ASP A 296 5.30 2.24 12.80
CA ASP A 296 5.52 2.97 14.05
C ASP A 296 5.14 4.46 13.95
N PHE A 297 4.41 4.85 12.90
CA PHE A 297 3.96 6.23 12.73
C PHE A 297 2.77 6.55 13.66
N ASP A 298 2.97 7.43 14.63
CA ASP A 298 1.96 7.92 15.56
C ASP A 298 1.32 9.21 15.05
N VAL A 299 0.15 9.08 14.41
CA VAL A 299 -0.66 10.21 13.93
C VAL A 299 -1.30 11.03 15.07
N THR A 300 -1.24 10.56 16.32
CA THR A 300 -1.86 11.24 17.46
C THR A 300 -0.91 12.19 18.16
N LYS A 301 0.38 12.10 17.89
CA LYS A 301 1.40 12.89 18.57
C LYS A 301 1.38 14.34 18.09
N CYS A 302 1.10 15.26 19.01
CA CYS A 302 1.15 16.70 18.77
C CYS A 302 2.60 17.23 18.67
N PRO A 303 2.82 18.39 18.01
CA PRO A 303 4.15 19.00 17.89
C PRO A 303 4.71 19.44 19.26
N PRO A 304 6.05 19.58 19.39
CA PRO A 304 7.03 19.65 18.32
C PRO A 304 7.40 18.28 17.72
N TRP A 305 7.43 18.22 16.39
CA TRP A 305 7.85 17.07 15.61
C TRP A 305 9.28 17.20 15.11
N ASP A 306 10.03 16.10 15.06
CA ASP A 306 11.28 16.01 14.31
C ASP A 306 11.01 15.65 12.85
N LEU A 307 11.07 16.64 11.96
CA LEU A 307 10.84 16.48 10.51
C LEU A 307 12.13 16.50 9.69
N THR A 308 13.30 16.45 10.34
CA THR A 308 14.62 16.67 9.70
C THR A 308 15.04 15.57 8.75
N ASP A 309 14.76 14.30 9.08
CA ASP A 309 14.99 13.14 8.20
C ASP A 309 13.65 12.64 7.65
N PRO A 310 13.33 12.92 6.37
CA PRO A 310 12.11 12.42 5.75
C PRO A 310 11.96 10.90 5.87
N LYS A 311 13.04 10.13 5.80
CA LYS A 311 12.95 8.66 5.77
C LYS A 311 12.67 8.03 7.13
N ARG A 312 12.67 8.81 8.21
CA ARG A 312 12.53 8.32 9.59
C ARG A 312 11.43 9.03 10.37
N ARG A 313 10.53 9.74 9.69
CA ARG A 313 9.40 10.41 10.35
C ARG A 313 8.46 9.35 10.91
N THR A 314 8.28 9.36 12.23
CA THR A 314 7.33 8.51 12.96
C THR A 314 6.17 9.32 13.56
N GLU A 315 6.04 10.60 13.21
CA GLU A 315 5.06 11.53 13.78
C GLU A 315 4.81 12.71 12.85
N GLY A 316 3.71 13.42 13.09
CA GLY A 316 3.34 14.63 12.34
C GLY A 316 2.81 14.32 10.95
N ILE A 317 3.69 14.33 9.95
CA ILE A 317 3.33 14.11 8.54
C ILE A 317 4.30 13.17 7.83
N PHE A 318 3.84 12.48 6.79
CA PHE A 318 4.72 11.73 5.90
C PHE A 318 5.62 12.66 5.08
N PRO A 319 6.73 12.13 4.51
CA PRO A 319 7.53 12.83 3.53
C PRO A 319 6.69 13.44 2.43
N GLU A 320 6.95 14.71 2.15
CA GLU A 320 6.22 15.46 1.13
C GLU A 320 6.61 14.93 -0.26
N PRO A 321 5.64 14.58 -1.12
CA PRO A 321 5.93 14.24 -2.50
C PRO A 321 6.35 15.50 -3.29
N PRO A 322 6.98 15.35 -4.46
CA PRO A 322 7.30 16.49 -5.31
C PRO A 322 6.05 17.27 -5.72
N ARG A 323 6.21 18.58 -5.95
CA ARG A 323 5.10 19.43 -6.42
C ARG A 323 4.64 19.00 -7.82
N PRO A 324 3.34 19.01 -8.14
CA PRO A 324 2.81 18.68 -9.47
C PRO A 324 3.48 19.43 -10.63
N SER A 325 3.86 20.69 -10.39
CA SER A 325 4.55 21.55 -11.36
C SER A 325 5.93 21.04 -11.78
N SER A 326 6.53 20.13 -11.00
CA SER A 326 7.84 19.56 -11.31
C SER A 326 7.80 18.29 -12.18
N LEU A 327 6.60 17.75 -12.43
CA LEU A 327 6.43 16.56 -13.24
C LEU A 327 6.68 16.83 -14.72
N ASP A 328 7.21 15.84 -15.42
CA ASP A 328 7.28 15.84 -16.88
C ASP A 328 5.86 15.68 -17.46
N LYS A 329 5.48 16.57 -18.38
CA LYS A 329 4.18 16.59 -19.06
C LYS A 329 4.25 16.00 -20.48
N SER A 330 5.43 15.52 -20.91
CA SER A 330 5.65 15.02 -22.27
C SER A 330 4.83 13.76 -22.59
N ASP A 331 4.67 12.87 -21.60
CA ASP A 331 3.78 11.72 -21.63
C ASP A 331 2.60 11.96 -20.68
N PHE A 332 1.40 12.16 -21.23
CA PHE A 332 0.21 12.42 -20.43
C PHE A 332 -0.12 11.28 -19.47
N LEU A 333 0.03 10.00 -19.88
CA LEU A 333 -0.34 8.87 -19.02
C LEU A 333 0.66 8.73 -17.87
N GLY A 334 1.95 8.85 -18.15
CA GLY A 334 3.00 8.91 -17.12
C GLY A 334 2.83 10.10 -16.18
N PHE A 335 2.55 11.29 -16.73
CA PHE A 335 2.24 12.49 -15.94
C PHE A 335 1.04 12.27 -15.02
N TYR A 336 -0.07 11.75 -15.55
CA TYR A 336 -1.29 11.56 -14.79
C TYR A 336 -1.14 10.46 -13.72
N ARG A 337 -0.41 9.38 -14.02
CA ARG A 337 0.00 8.35 -13.04
C ARG A 337 0.76 8.96 -11.87
N ASP A 338 1.80 9.74 -12.15
CA ASP A 338 2.64 10.37 -11.13
C ASP A 338 1.85 11.41 -10.31
N LEU A 339 0.93 12.11 -10.98
CA LEU A 339 0.02 13.06 -10.34
C LEU A 339 -0.98 12.39 -9.38
N LEU A 340 -1.54 11.23 -9.74
CA LEU A 340 -2.38 10.42 -8.85
C LEU A 340 -1.60 9.92 -7.62
N ALA A 341 -0.32 9.59 -7.80
CA ALA A 341 0.56 9.20 -6.70
C ALA A 341 0.85 10.38 -5.75
N ILE A 342 1.09 11.58 -6.28
CA ILE A 342 1.22 12.82 -5.48
C ILE A 342 -0.08 13.13 -4.73
N GLU A 343 -1.24 13.07 -5.41
CA GLU A 343 -2.54 13.32 -4.79
C GLU A 343 -2.79 12.37 -3.62
N THR A 344 -2.36 11.12 -3.72
CA THR A 344 -2.50 10.13 -2.65
C THR A 344 -1.78 10.56 -1.38
N LEU A 345 -0.49 10.92 -1.47
CA LEU A 345 0.27 11.39 -0.31
C LEU A 345 -0.20 12.76 0.20
N ALA A 346 -0.54 13.67 -0.72
CA ALA A 346 -1.04 14.98 -0.35
C ALA A 346 -2.36 14.87 0.42
N THR A 347 -3.23 13.93 0.05
CA THR A 347 -4.47 13.63 0.77
C THR A 347 -4.21 13.08 2.18
N LEU A 348 -3.26 12.14 2.33
CA LEU A 348 -2.90 11.58 3.63
C LEU A 348 -2.33 12.66 4.56
N ASN A 349 -1.37 13.46 4.08
CA ASN A 349 -0.81 14.55 4.87
C ASN A 349 -1.85 15.62 5.23
N ALA A 350 -2.76 15.96 4.31
CA ALA A 350 -3.87 16.87 4.60
C ALA A 350 -4.81 16.30 5.66
N ALA A 351 -5.07 14.99 5.63
CA ALA A 351 -5.85 14.31 6.67
C ALA A 351 -5.18 14.39 8.04
N PHE A 352 -3.87 14.17 8.11
CA PHE A 352 -3.10 14.30 9.35
C PHE A 352 -3.17 15.73 9.88
N CYS A 353 -2.99 16.73 9.02
CA CYS A 353 -3.13 18.12 9.42
C CYS A 353 -4.53 18.48 9.92
N ASP A 354 -5.62 18.05 9.26
CA ASP A 354 -6.98 18.27 9.75
C ASP A 354 -7.21 17.61 11.13
N TYR A 355 -6.65 16.42 11.33
CA TYR A 355 -6.67 15.74 12.62
C TYR A 355 -5.93 16.54 13.70
N HIS A 356 -4.68 16.93 13.47
CA HIS A 356 -3.87 17.68 14.46
C HIS A 356 -4.47 19.06 14.76
N ILE A 357 -4.98 19.78 13.76
CA ILE A 357 -5.65 21.08 13.96
C ILE A 357 -6.85 20.94 14.90
N SER A 358 -7.54 19.79 14.87
CA SER A 358 -8.74 19.55 15.67
C SER A 358 -8.44 19.00 17.08
N HIS A 359 -7.23 18.46 17.32
CA HIS A 359 -6.91 17.71 18.54
C HIS A 359 -5.68 18.21 19.30
N CYS A 360 -4.83 19.01 18.68
CA CYS A 360 -3.61 19.53 19.29
C CYS A 360 -3.74 20.99 19.72
N PRO A 361 -3.00 21.41 20.76
CA PRO A 361 -2.85 22.82 21.07
C PRO A 361 -2.27 23.60 19.88
N PRO A 362 -2.72 24.85 19.65
CA PRO A 362 -2.11 25.73 18.65
C PRO A 362 -0.59 25.84 18.86
N SER A 363 0.18 25.73 17.78
CA SER A 363 1.63 25.96 17.79
C SER A 363 2.11 26.50 16.45
N GLU A 364 3.22 27.23 16.47
CA GLU A 364 3.82 27.81 15.26
C GLU A 364 4.23 26.73 14.24
N GLN A 365 4.79 25.60 14.73
CA GLN A 365 5.16 24.48 13.86
C GLN A 365 3.93 23.85 13.21
N LEU A 366 2.83 23.62 13.96
CA LEU A 366 1.58 23.09 13.41
C LEU A 366 1.06 23.97 12.28
N VAL A 367 0.96 25.28 12.53
CA VAL A 367 0.45 26.23 11.55
C VAL A 367 1.31 26.28 10.30
N THR A 368 2.64 26.33 10.47
CA THR A 368 3.59 26.43 9.36
C THR A 368 3.60 25.18 8.50
N VAL A 369 3.68 23.99 9.12
CA VAL A 369 3.69 22.71 8.41
C VAL A 369 2.37 22.50 7.67
N CYS A 370 1.23 22.71 8.35
CA CYS A 370 -0.06 22.47 7.73
C CYS A 370 -0.44 23.47 6.64
N LYS A 371 0.13 24.68 6.67
CA LYS A 371 0.02 25.63 5.55
C LYS A 371 0.65 25.07 4.27
N GLU A 372 1.86 24.52 4.36
CA GLU A 372 2.55 23.93 3.21
C GLU A 372 1.85 22.65 2.72
N VAL A 373 1.39 21.81 3.65
CA VAL A 373 0.62 20.60 3.32
C VAL A 373 -0.66 20.94 2.55
N PHE A 374 -1.45 21.92 3.03
CA PHE A 374 -2.67 22.32 2.34
C PHE A 374 -2.39 23.00 1.00
N SER A 375 -1.29 23.76 0.88
CA SER A 375 -0.85 24.28 -0.41
C SER A 375 -0.56 23.16 -1.41
N LEU A 376 0.21 22.14 -1.02
CA LEU A 376 0.50 21.00 -1.90
C LEU A 376 -0.77 20.20 -2.25
N TYR A 377 -1.68 20.01 -1.29
CA TYR A 377 -2.96 19.34 -1.52
C TYR A 377 -3.84 20.10 -2.52
N ASN A 378 -3.93 21.42 -2.38
CA ASN A 378 -4.64 22.29 -3.33
C ASN A 378 -4.02 22.22 -4.73
N ASP A 379 -2.69 22.38 -4.82
CA ASP A 379 -1.96 22.28 -6.10
C ASP A 379 -2.22 20.94 -6.79
N ALA A 380 -2.15 19.83 -6.04
CA ALA A 380 -2.42 18.49 -6.59
C ALA A 380 -3.84 18.39 -7.14
N ARG A 381 -4.85 18.90 -6.42
CA ARG A 381 -6.25 18.89 -6.87
C ARG A 381 -6.48 19.73 -8.11
N GLU A 382 -5.84 20.89 -8.24
CA GLU A 382 -5.95 21.74 -9.43
C GLU A 382 -5.38 21.05 -10.67
N TYR A 383 -4.18 20.48 -10.54
CA TYR A 383 -3.55 19.73 -11.61
C TYR A 383 -4.35 18.48 -11.99
N ILE A 384 -4.90 17.75 -11.00
CA ILE A 384 -5.78 16.60 -11.25
C ILE A 384 -7.01 17.02 -12.01
N LYS A 385 -7.64 18.14 -11.62
CA LYS A 385 -8.81 18.71 -12.30
C LYS A 385 -8.50 19.03 -13.76
N GLU A 386 -7.37 19.65 -14.03
CA GLU A 386 -6.91 19.94 -15.38
C GLU A 386 -6.63 18.64 -16.16
N ALA A 387 -5.86 17.70 -15.60
CA ALA A 387 -5.51 16.44 -16.26
C ALA A 387 -6.75 15.62 -16.63
N GLU A 388 -7.67 15.46 -15.68
CA GLU A 388 -8.89 14.69 -15.90
C GLU A 388 -9.82 15.35 -16.90
N SER A 389 -9.80 16.69 -17.03
CA SER A 389 -10.61 17.41 -18.04
C SER A 389 -10.17 17.10 -19.47
N HIS A 390 -8.92 16.68 -19.65
CA HIS A 390 -8.37 16.24 -20.92
C HIS A 390 -8.43 14.71 -21.10
N TYR A 391 -8.50 13.94 -19.99
CA TYR A 391 -8.45 12.48 -20.00
C TYR A 391 -9.49 11.81 -20.90
N ASP A 392 -10.75 12.28 -20.88
CA ASP A 392 -11.83 11.68 -21.67
C ASP A 392 -11.75 12.01 -23.18
N CYS A 393 -10.79 12.83 -23.60
CA CYS A 393 -10.61 13.25 -24.99
C CYS A 393 -9.17 13.09 -25.48
N GLN A 394 -8.66 11.87 -25.43
CA GLN A 394 -7.35 11.53 -25.98
C GLN A 394 -7.32 10.15 -26.61
N ASP A 395 -6.28 9.91 -27.39
CA ASP A 395 -5.93 8.61 -27.93
C ASP A 395 -4.88 7.95 -27.03
N PHE A 396 -5.16 6.74 -26.60
CA PHE A 396 -4.33 5.94 -25.71
C PHE A 396 -3.43 4.95 -26.48
N HIS A 397 -3.51 4.93 -27.82
CA HIS A 397 -2.64 4.12 -28.67
C HIS A 397 -2.00 4.94 -29.80
N PRO A 398 -0.68 4.77 -30.05
CA PRO A 398 0.04 5.56 -31.06
C PRO A 398 -0.45 5.35 -32.50
N LYS A 399 -1.16 4.25 -32.76
CA LYS A 399 -1.75 3.94 -34.08
C LYS A 399 -3.20 4.39 -34.25
N CYS A 400 -3.79 5.11 -33.30
CA CYS A 400 -5.18 5.55 -33.43
C CYS A 400 -5.46 6.34 -34.71
N ASP A 401 -4.52 7.20 -35.13
CA ASP A 401 -4.60 7.92 -36.42
C ASP A 401 -4.59 6.97 -37.62
N GLU A 402 -3.77 5.92 -37.58
CA GLU A 402 -3.65 4.91 -38.64
C GLU A 402 -4.94 4.09 -38.75
N TRP A 403 -5.45 3.60 -37.62
CA TRP A 403 -6.65 2.79 -37.52
C TRP A 403 -7.92 3.56 -37.87
N THR A 404 -7.98 4.83 -37.49
CA THR A 404 -9.07 5.72 -37.93
C THR A 404 -9.11 5.83 -39.45
N LYS A 405 -7.95 6.00 -40.11
CA LYS A 405 -7.86 6.01 -41.58
C LYS A 405 -8.23 4.66 -42.21
N GLN A 406 -8.09 3.56 -41.48
CA GLN A 406 -8.49 2.21 -41.89
C GLN A 406 -10.00 1.93 -41.63
N GLY A 407 -10.75 2.88 -41.05
CA GLY A 407 -12.17 2.73 -40.78
C GLY A 407 -12.48 1.95 -39.50
N GLU A 408 -11.50 1.75 -38.62
CA GLU A 408 -11.65 0.98 -37.38
C GLU A 408 -12.66 1.63 -36.41
N CYS A 409 -12.89 2.95 -36.51
CA CYS A 409 -13.88 3.63 -35.68
C CYS A 409 -15.29 3.06 -35.82
N ASP A 410 -15.61 2.48 -36.97
CA ASP A 410 -16.90 1.83 -37.26
C ASP A 410 -16.81 0.30 -37.21
N GLN A 411 -15.64 -0.28 -37.57
CA GLN A 411 -15.44 -1.73 -37.60
C GLN A 411 -15.12 -2.32 -36.23
N ASN A 412 -14.46 -1.56 -35.37
CA ASN A 412 -13.98 -1.95 -34.05
C ASN A 412 -14.38 -0.91 -33.00
N VAL A 413 -15.68 -0.58 -32.99
CA VAL A 413 -16.27 0.48 -32.19
C VAL A 413 -15.87 0.36 -30.71
N GLY A 414 -15.93 -0.84 -30.11
CA GLY A 414 -15.60 -1.02 -28.69
C GLY A 414 -14.18 -0.59 -28.35
N TYR A 415 -13.19 -1.14 -29.05
CA TYR A 415 -11.79 -0.82 -28.81
C TYR A 415 -11.46 0.64 -29.15
N MET A 416 -11.99 1.14 -30.27
CA MET A 416 -11.73 2.51 -30.71
C MET A 416 -12.41 3.55 -29.82
N MET A 417 -13.57 3.25 -29.24
CA MET A 417 -14.26 4.11 -28.27
C MET A 417 -13.58 4.14 -26.90
N GLU A 418 -12.72 3.18 -26.58
CA GLU A 418 -11.94 3.20 -25.34
C GLU A 418 -10.55 3.81 -25.58
N THR A 419 -9.92 3.39 -26.67
CA THR A 419 -8.51 3.63 -26.95
C THR A 419 -8.27 4.80 -27.90
N CYS A 420 -9.17 5.07 -28.85
CA CYS A 420 -8.95 6.02 -29.95
C CYS A 420 -10.07 7.07 -30.06
N ARG A 421 -10.55 7.53 -28.89
CA ARG A 421 -11.72 8.42 -28.77
C ARG A 421 -11.54 9.74 -29.50
N LYS A 422 -10.34 10.31 -29.41
CA LYS A 422 -10.04 11.60 -30.02
C LYS A 422 -9.96 11.46 -31.52
N ALA A 423 -9.20 10.48 -32.03
CA ALA A 423 -9.08 10.20 -33.46
C ALA A 423 -10.43 9.87 -34.10
N CYS A 424 -11.29 9.12 -33.41
CA CYS A 424 -12.65 8.81 -33.90
C CYS A 424 -13.68 9.94 -33.74
N GLY A 425 -13.32 11.09 -33.18
CA GLY A 425 -14.25 12.20 -32.95
C GLY A 425 -15.34 11.89 -31.93
N ARG A 426 -15.05 11.02 -30.95
CA ARG A 426 -16.01 10.49 -29.97
C ARG A 426 -15.85 11.11 -28.58
N CYS A 427 -15.04 12.15 -28.46
CA CYS A 427 -14.96 12.94 -27.25
C CYS A 427 -16.33 13.52 -26.90
N SER A 428 -16.83 13.23 -25.70
CA SER A 428 -18.00 13.91 -25.12
C SER A 428 -17.54 14.75 -23.94
N PRO A 429 -18.04 15.99 -23.78
CA PRO A 429 -17.85 16.71 -22.53
C PRO A 429 -18.67 16.00 -21.43
N LYS A 430 -18.03 15.11 -20.66
CA LYS A 430 -18.68 14.53 -19.48
C LYS A 430 -18.80 15.58 -18.38
N LYS A 431 -19.91 15.53 -17.64
CA LYS A 431 -20.02 16.21 -16.34
C LYS A 431 -18.96 15.62 -15.41
N MET A 432 -17.89 16.36 -15.21
CA MET A 432 -16.85 15.96 -14.27
C MET A 432 -17.42 16.05 -12.85
N TYR A 433 -17.38 14.95 -12.12
CA TYR A 433 -17.70 14.97 -10.70
C TYR A 433 -16.43 15.31 -9.92
N PHE A 434 -16.15 16.60 -9.81
CA PHE A 434 -15.32 17.12 -8.73
C PHE A 434 -16.27 17.63 -7.67
N PRO A 435 -16.39 16.96 -6.52
CA PRO A 435 -17.17 17.53 -5.42
C PRO A 435 -16.60 18.92 -5.11
N GLU A 436 -17.48 19.92 -4.98
CA GLU A 436 -17.14 21.28 -4.54
C GLU A 436 -16.75 21.32 -3.06
N THR A 437 -16.25 20.23 -2.47
CA THR A 437 -15.68 20.23 -1.13
C THR A 437 -14.47 21.15 -1.13
N THR A 438 -14.72 22.40 -0.71
CA THR A 438 -13.74 23.46 -0.74
C THR A 438 -12.76 23.26 0.41
N THR A 439 -11.47 23.28 0.09
CA THR A 439 -10.38 23.36 1.07
C THR A 439 -10.40 24.64 1.90
N LYS A 440 -11.29 25.58 1.54
CA LYS A 440 -11.68 26.74 2.35
C LYS A 440 -11.94 26.39 3.82
N ASP A 441 -12.64 25.29 4.12
CA ASP A 441 -12.88 24.89 5.52
C ASP A 441 -11.58 24.57 6.25
N LEU A 442 -10.62 23.92 5.57
CA LEU A 442 -9.30 23.59 6.12
C LEU A 442 -8.47 24.86 6.34
N GLU A 443 -8.50 25.77 5.38
CA GLU A 443 -7.82 27.07 5.45
C GLU A 443 -8.40 27.95 6.55
N GLU A 444 -9.73 27.98 6.72
CA GLU A 444 -10.41 28.73 7.78
C GLU A 444 -10.05 28.18 9.18
N LYS A 445 -10.03 26.85 9.35
CA LYS A 445 -9.56 26.23 10.59
C LYS A 445 -8.11 26.62 10.90
N LEU A 446 -7.24 26.56 9.90
CA LEU A 446 -5.82 26.91 10.06
C LEU A 446 -5.64 28.41 10.38
N GLN A 447 -6.38 29.29 9.71
CA GLN A 447 -6.39 30.72 9.97
C GLN A 447 -6.89 31.05 11.38
N LYS A 448 -7.94 30.36 11.84
CA LYS A 448 -8.45 30.51 13.21
C LYS A 448 -7.36 30.16 14.23
N MET A 449 -6.71 29.01 14.06
CA MET A 449 -5.60 28.59 14.92
C MET A 449 -4.43 29.58 14.88
N ALA A 450 -4.08 30.11 13.70
CA ALA A 450 -3.04 31.12 13.56
C ALA A 450 -3.36 32.43 14.30
N LYS A 451 -4.63 32.83 14.33
CA LYS A 451 -5.09 34.01 15.11
C LYS A 451 -5.00 33.78 16.61
N GLU A 452 -5.26 32.57 17.09
CA GLU A 452 -5.12 32.22 18.52
C GLU A 452 -3.66 32.29 19.01
N LEU A 453 -2.68 32.16 18.10
CA LEU A 453 -1.26 32.34 18.40
C LEU A 453 -0.81 33.81 18.40
N GLN A 454 -1.61 34.73 17.85
CA GLN A 454 -1.30 36.15 17.93
C GLN A 454 -1.48 36.61 19.37
N PRO A 455 -0.51 37.31 19.97
CA PRO A 455 -0.62 37.75 21.35
C PRO A 455 -1.89 38.60 21.54
N LEU A 456 -2.63 38.34 22.62
CA LEU A 456 -3.72 39.18 23.14
C LEU A 456 -3.16 40.57 23.50
N SER A 457 -2.85 41.39 22.51
CA SER A 457 -2.43 42.76 22.69
C SER A 457 -3.30 43.63 21.78
N GLU A 458 -4.53 43.84 22.21
CA GLU A 458 -5.32 45.03 21.90
C GLU A 458 -6.52 45.03 22.85
N ASP A 459 -6.28 45.51 24.07
CA ASP A 459 -7.33 46.06 24.92
C ASP A 459 -7.79 47.38 24.25
N PRO A 460 -9.05 47.52 23.80
CA PRO A 460 -9.50 48.67 23.00
C PRO A 460 -9.48 50.01 23.75
N ASP A 461 -9.16 50.04 25.04
CA ASP A 461 -9.27 51.23 25.89
C ASP A 461 -7.98 52.07 26.04
N GLN A 462 -6.92 51.79 25.29
CA GLN A 462 -5.68 52.62 25.33
C GLN A 462 -5.30 53.33 24.01
N GLN A 463 -6.28 53.72 23.19
CA GLN A 463 -6.05 54.74 22.15
C GLN A 463 -6.94 55.97 22.33
N LYS A 464 -6.66 56.75 23.38
CA LYS A 464 -6.93 58.19 23.40
C LYS A 464 -5.77 58.95 24.05
N GLY A 465 -4.99 59.63 23.22
CA GLY A 465 -3.92 60.56 23.58
C GLY A 465 -2.54 59.99 23.23
N ALA A 466 -1.72 60.56 22.36
CA ALA A 466 -1.69 61.91 21.85
C ALA A 466 -1.00 61.94 20.48
N VAL A 467 -1.53 62.79 19.60
CA VAL A 467 -0.88 63.28 18.38
C VAL A 467 0.06 64.42 18.78
N ALA A 468 1.33 64.40 18.34
CA ALA A 468 2.02 65.57 17.74
C ALA A 468 3.51 65.32 17.40
N SER A 469 3.81 65.55 16.12
CA SER A 469 5.02 66.19 15.53
C SER A 469 6.42 65.60 15.73
N SER A 470 7.02 65.15 14.62
CA SER A 470 8.47 65.08 14.37
C SER A 470 9.12 66.46 14.23
N PRO A 471 10.46 66.56 14.37
CA PRO A 471 11.28 66.81 13.17
C PRO A 471 12.59 66.01 13.09
N LYS A 472 13.18 66.06 11.89
CA LYS A 472 14.28 65.27 11.31
C LYS A 472 15.71 65.69 11.75
N ASP A 473 16.64 64.79 11.40
CA ASP A 473 18.07 64.96 11.03
C ASP A 473 19.18 64.90 12.10
N ARG A 474 19.96 63.80 12.10
CA ARG A 474 21.41 63.80 11.73
C ARG A 474 22.02 62.38 11.73
N ALA A 475 22.84 62.09 10.72
CA ALA A 475 23.67 60.87 10.57
C ALA A 475 25.06 61.05 11.21
N THR A 476 25.60 60.07 11.96
CA THR A 476 26.75 59.13 11.71
C THR A 476 27.52 58.90 13.04
N PRO A 477 28.47 57.95 13.21
CA PRO A 477 28.62 56.58 12.68
C PRO A 477 28.98 55.51 13.77
N VAL A 478 28.86 54.23 13.38
CA VAL A 478 29.56 52.97 13.79
C VAL A 478 30.38 52.93 15.10
N VAL A 479 30.02 52.01 16.02
CA VAL A 479 30.96 51.19 16.83
C VAL A 479 30.33 49.83 17.17
N ILE A 480 30.99 48.73 16.77
CA ILE A 480 30.77 47.37 17.28
C ILE A 480 31.65 47.19 18.52
N PRO A 481 31.13 46.56 19.60
CA PRO A 481 31.99 45.68 20.38
C PRO A 481 31.37 44.29 20.61
N GLN A 482 32.19 43.27 20.37
CA GLN A 482 32.07 41.93 20.94
C GLN A 482 32.38 41.95 22.45
N HIS A 483 31.69 41.11 23.23
CA HIS A 483 32.26 40.30 24.33
C HIS A 483 31.13 39.49 24.98
N GLU A 484 31.19 38.16 24.95
CA GLU A 484 31.83 37.24 25.92
C GLU A 484 31.04 37.03 27.22
N GLN A 485 30.82 35.74 27.50
CA GLN A 485 30.11 35.18 28.64
C GLN A 485 30.85 35.44 29.96
N PRO A 486 30.15 35.37 31.11
CA PRO A 486 30.79 35.03 32.37
C PRO A 486 30.31 33.67 32.91
N VAL A 487 31.29 32.80 33.14
CA VAL A 487 31.27 31.67 34.09
C VAL A 487 31.28 32.24 35.51
N VAL A 488 30.46 31.72 36.43
CA VAL A 488 30.63 31.95 37.88
C VAL A 488 30.54 30.64 38.66
N VAL A 489 31.57 30.47 39.49
CA VAL A 489 31.91 29.33 40.36
C VAL A 489 31.24 29.50 41.75
N VAL A 490 30.89 28.36 42.35
CA VAL A 490 30.28 28.19 43.69
C VAL A 490 31.32 28.34 44.83
N PRO A 491 30.90 28.82 46.02
CA PRO A 491 31.44 28.29 47.28
C PRO A 491 30.36 27.86 48.31
N ARG A 492 30.80 27.09 49.32
CA ARG A 492 30.06 26.12 50.14
C ARG A 492 30.05 26.48 51.64
N ASN A 493 28.91 26.26 52.33
CA ASN A 493 28.65 26.09 53.79
C ASN A 493 28.98 27.27 54.77
N THR A 494 28.19 27.61 55.80
CA THR A 494 27.68 26.79 56.96
C THR A 494 26.35 27.29 57.61
N GLN A 495 25.68 26.36 58.34
CA GLN A 495 24.42 26.36 59.15
C GLN A 495 24.53 27.04 60.56
N PRO A 496 23.48 27.23 61.46
CA PRO A 496 22.45 26.23 61.90
C PRO A 496 21.03 26.65 62.48
N MET A 497 20.08 25.67 62.49
CA MET A 497 19.06 25.18 63.50
C MET A 497 18.07 26.12 64.28
N VAL A 498 16.82 25.80 64.73
CA VAL A 498 15.84 24.65 64.67
C VAL A 498 14.47 24.96 65.38
N GLN A 499 13.45 24.07 65.16
CA GLN A 499 12.27 23.60 65.99
C GLN A 499 10.86 23.87 65.39
N ASN A 500 9.79 23.03 65.44
CA ASN A 500 9.46 21.60 65.72
C ASN A 500 7.93 21.39 65.45
N LEU A 501 7.45 20.16 65.07
CA LEU A 501 6.14 19.45 65.40
C LEU A 501 5.66 18.42 64.31
N PRO A 502 4.80 17.38 64.59
CA PRO A 502 5.15 15.96 64.49
C PRO A 502 4.28 15.05 63.55
N LEU A 503 4.69 13.78 63.41
CA LEU A 503 4.15 12.71 62.54
C LEU A 503 3.33 11.63 63.28
N SER A 504 2.38 10.99 62.58
CA SER A 504 1.49 9.88 63.04
C SER A 504 1.94 8.48 62.52
N PRO A 505 1.45 7.35 63.10
CA PRO A 505 2.08 6.02 63.01
C PRO A 505 1.50 5.05 61.95
N PRO A 506 2.16 3.89 61.67
CA PRO A 506 1.77 2.94 60.61
C PRO A 506 0.83 1.78 61.05
N PRO A 507 0.19 1.05 60.11
CA PRO A 507 -0.79 -0.02 60.37
C PRO A 507 -0.18 -1.45 60.57
N PRO A 508 -0.98 -2.46 61.01
CA PRO A 508 -0.52 -3.74 61.60
C PRO A 508 -0.44 -4.93 60.60
N PRO A 509 0.10 -6.12 61.01
CA PRO A 509 0.46 -7.23 60.12
C PRO A 509 -0.48 -8.46 60.17
N SER A 510 -0.39 -9.34 59.16
CA SER A 510 -0.81 -10.77 59.17
C SER A 510 -0.32 -11.49 57.89
N PRO A 511 -0.34 -12.84 57.79
CA PRO A 511 0.40 -13.88 58.52
C PRO A 511 1.28 -14.77 57.59
N ALA A 512 2.09 -15.66 58.17
CA ALA A 512 3.07 -16.50 57.46
C ALA A 512 2.50 -17.79 56.80
N PRO A 513 3.13 -18.27 55.70
CA PRO A 513 3.12 -19.69 55.33
C PRO A 513 4.57 -20.20 55.00
N PRO A 514 4.83 -21.47 54.61
CA PRO A 514 5.66 -22.39 55.37
C PRO A 514 7.08 -22.62 54.81
N VAL A 515 7.85 -23.34 55.62
CA VAL A 515 9.24 -23.78 55.47
C VAL A 515 9.48 -24.67 54.24
N GLY A 516 10.58 -24.40 53.52
CA GLY A 516 11.36 -25.44 52.81
C GLY A 516 11.93 -25.04 51.44
N SER A 517 13.22 -24.68 51.37
CA SER A 517 14.21 -25.07 50.32
C SER A 517 15.53 -24.24 50.42
N PRO A 518 16.69 -24.78 49.97
CA PRO A 518 18.05 -24.44 50.47
C PRO A 518 18.73 -23.23 49.79
N PRO A 519 19.86 -22.71 50.33
CA PRO A 519 20.44 -21.43 49.92
C PRO A 519 21.27 -21.49 48.61
N PRO A 520 21.43 -20.37 47.89
CA PRO A 520 22.26 -20.26 46.69
C PRO A 520 23.76 -20.07 46.99
N PRO A 521 24.67 -20.45 46.07
CA PRO A 521 26.12 -20.35 46.23
C PRO A 521 26.70 -18.93 45.96
N PRO A 522 27.93 -18.63 46.42
CA PRO A 522 28.48 -17.27 46.47
C PRO A 522 29.01 -16.73 45.12
N SER A 523 28.96 -15.40 45.01
CA SER A 523 29.35 -14.55 43.88
C SER A 523 30.87 -14.49 43.60
N SER A 524 31.23 -14.41 42.31
CA SER A 524 32.59 -14.33 41.78
C SER A 524 33.18 -12.89 41.78
N PRO A 525 34.52 -12.72 41.82
CA PRO A 525 35.21 -11.43 42.01
C PRO A 525 35.38 -10.56 40.73
N PRO A 526 35.75 -9.27 40.85
CA PRO A 526 35.68 -8.27 39.77
C PRO A 526 36.86 -8.33 38.77
N SER A 527 36.60 -7.88 37.53
CA SER A 527 37.55 -7.87 36.40
C SER A 527 38.47 -6.62 36.36
N PRO A 528 39.70 -6.72 35.78
CA PRO A 528 40.69 -5.63 35.71
C PRO A 528 40.45 -4.63 34.53
N PRO A 529 41.11 -3.45 34.53
CA PRO A 529 40.80 -2.31 33.65
C PRO A 529 41.37 -2.46 32.21
N PRO A 530 40.90 -1.64 31.24
CA PRO A 530 41.07 -1.93 29.81
C PRO A 530 42.43 -1.49 29.25
N SER A 531 42.95 -2.28 28.31
CA SER A 531 44.13 -1.98 27.49
C SER A 531 43.74 -1.29 26.17
N VAL A 532 44.54 -0.29 25.79
CA VAL A 532 44.47 0.48 24.54
C VAL A 532 45.25 -0.22 23.43
N SER A 533 44.72 -0.31 22.20
CA SER A 533 45.43 -0.45 20.89
C SER A 533 44.41 -0.47 19.71
N PRO A 534 44.79 -0.35 18.43
CA PRO A 534 45.07 0.87 17.67
C PRO A 534 44.13 1.05 16.45
N SER A 535 44.18 2.21 15.77
CA SER A 535 43.42 2.53 14.56
C SER A 535 43.64 1.51 13.41
N PRO A 536 42.60 1.10 12.65
CA PRO A 536 42.77 0.13 11.57
C PRO A 536 43.15 0.75 10.23
N SER A 537 44.18 0.16 9.61
CA SER A 537 44.58 0.29 8.21
C SER A 537 43.51 -0.27 7.23
N PRO A 538 43.56 0.04 5.92
CA PRO A 538 42.48 -0.27 4.99
C PRO A 538 42.32 -1.78 4.77
N SER A 539 41.06 -2.24 4.71
CA SER A 539 40.72 -3.64 4.50
C SER A 539 40.92 -4.08 3.05
N PRO A 540 41.30 -5.36 2.79
CA PRO A 540 41.45 -5.90 1.44
C PRO A 540 40.09 -6.01 0.72
N PRO A 541 40.07 -5.99 -0.63
CA PRO A 541 38.84 -5.95 -1.42
C PRO A 541 37.95 -7.16 -1.12
N LYS A 542 36.68 -6.88 -0.77
CA LYS A 542 35.67 -7.90 -0.44
C LYS A 542 35.38 -8.76 -1.66
N VAL A 543 35.64 -10.07 -1.56
CA VAL A 543 35.16 -11.07 -2.51
C VAL A 543 33.63 -11.08 -2.48
N LEU A 544 33.00 -10.75 -3.61
CA LEU A 544 31.55 -10.68 -3.74
C LEU A 544 30.96 -12.09 -3.82
N SER A 545 29.88 -12.35 -3.09
CA SER A 545 29.14 -13.62 -3.19
C SER A 545 28.42 -13.74 -4.55
N GLU A 546 28.15 -14.96 -5.01
CA GLU A 546 27.40 -15.24 -6.24
C GLU A 546 26.10 -14.42 -6.32
N LYS A 547 25.34 -14.35 -5.22
CA LYS A 547 24.11 -13.55 -5.13
C LYS A 547 24.36 -12.06 -5.35
N GLN A 548 25.49 -11.52 -4.87
CA GLN A 548 25.86 -10.13 -5.08
C GLN A 548 26.36 -9.85 -6.50
N LEU A 549 27.05 -10.82 -7.13
CA LEU A 549 27.47 -10.74 -8.53
C LEU A 549 26.25 -10.79 -9.48
N LEU A 550 25.27 -11.66 -9.19
CA LEU A 550 24.02 -11.74 -9.95
C LEU A 550 23.23 -10.44 -9.87
N VAL A 551 23.06 -9.89 -8.67
CA VAL A 551 22.39 -8.58 -8.47
C VAL A 551 23.12 -7.47 -9.23
N ARG A 552 24.45 -7.54 -9.31
CA ARG A 552 25.23 -6.56 -10.07
C ARG A 552 24.97 -6.66 -11.57
N CYS A 553 24.81 -7.85 -12.15
CA CYS A 553 24.48 -8.03 -13.56
C CYS A 553 23.15 -7.39 -13.97
N TYR A 554 22.13 -7.50 -13.12
CA TYR A 554 20.82 -6.88 -13.38
C TYR A 554 20.76 -5.37 -13.10
N ARG A 555 21.81 -4.80 -12.51
CA ARG A 555 21.95 -3.35 -12.26
C ARG A 555 22.83 -2.64 -13.28
N LEU A 556 23.59 -3.39 -14.08
CA LEU A 556 24.38 -2.82 -15.17
C LEU A 556 23.50 -2.66 -16.41
N THR A 557 23.65 -1.53 -17.11
CA THR A 557 22.95 -1.26 -18.36
C THR A 557 23.62 -2.02 -19.51
N LEU A 558 23.47 -3.35 -19.54
CA LEU A 558 24.05 -4.23 -20.55
C LEU A 558 23.02 -4.59 -21.65
N PRO A 559 23.43 -4.72 -22.92
CA PRO A 559 22.58 -5.27 -23.97
C PRO A 559 22.21 -6.73 -23.65
N ARG A 560 21.03 -7.20 -24.10
CA ARG A 560 20.48 -8.54 -23.77
C ARG A 560 21.46 -9.70 -23.99
N THR A 561 22.34 -9.59 -24.97
CA THR A 561 23.37 -10.60 -25.28
C THR A 561 24.46 -10.68 -24.20
N GLU A 562 24.83 -9.56 -23.58
CA GLU A 562 25.87 -9.48 -22.55
C GLU A 562 25.34 -9.74 -21.13
N VAL A 563 24.03 -9.55 -20.90
CA VAL A 563 23.39 -9.92 -19.63
C VAL A 563 23.55 -11.41 -19.35
N LYS A 564 23.43 -12.25 -20.39
CA LYS A 564 23.60 -13.69 -20.27
C LYS A 564 25.04 -14.05 -19.86
N ASP A 565 26.02 -13.45 -20.52
CA ASP A 565 27.44 -13.67 -20.21
C ASP A 565 27.79 -13.17 -18.80
N CYS A 566 27.20 -12.07 -18.35
CA CYS A 566 27.36 -11.56 -17.00
C CYS A 566 26.79 -12.53 -15.95
N VAL A 567 25.58 -13.04 -16.17
CA VAL A 567 24.93 -14.00 -15.27
C VAL A 567 25.72 -15.31 -15.20
N ASP A 568 26.26 -15.79 -16.32
CA ASP A 568 27.07 -17.00 -16.37
C ASP A 568 28.44 -16.81 -15.68
N ALA A 569 29.04 -15.63 -15.78
CA ALA A 569 30.23 -15.28 -15.00
C ALA A 569 29.93 -15.19 -13.50
N ALA A 570 28.81 -14.58 -13.11
CA ALA A 570 28.38 -14.44 -11.72
C ALA A 570 28.15 -15.80 -11.04
N LYS A 571 27.51 -16.76 -11.73
CA LYS A 571 27.32 -18.14 -11.25
C LYS A 571 28.63 -18.90 -11.06
N LYS A 572 29.70 -18.50 -11.76
CA LYS A 572 31.05 -19.04 -11.58
C LYS A 572 31.85 -18.30 -10.50
N GLY A 573 31.23 -17.33 -9.81
CA GLY A 573 31.88 -16.48 -8.82
C GLY A 573 32.84 -15.44 -9.40
N ILE A 574 32.76 -15.18 -10.72
CA ILE A 574 33.65 -14.29 -11.46
C ILE A 574 32.94 -12.94 -11.66
N LEU A 575 33.65 -11.86 -11.40
CA LEU A 575 33.15 -10.51 -11.69
C LEU A 575 33.19 -10.25 -13.19
N TYR A 576 32.04 -9.93 -13.77
CA TYR A 576 31.93 -9.57 -15.18
C TYR A 576 32.35 -8.11 -15.42
N GLU A 577 33.31 -7.89 -16.32
CA GLU A 577 33.68 -6.57 -16.81
C GLU A 577 33.09 -6.37 -18.22
N ALA A 578 32.25 -5.35 -18.37
CA ALA A 578 31.64 -5.01 -19.65
C ALA A 578 32.73 -4.59 -20.65
N LYS A 579 32.64 -5.06 -21.89
CA LYS A 579 33.55 -4.62 -22.94
C LYS A 579 33.28 -3.13 -23.23
N GLN A 580 34.26 -2.26 -22.99
CA GLN A 580 34.12 -0.85 -23.33
C GLN A 580 33.99 -0.71 -24.85
N ASN A 581 32.81 -0.36 -25.34
CA ASN A 581 32.64 0.12 -26.70
C ASN A 581 33.12 1.57 -26.77
N ALA A 582 34.32 1.76 -27.30
CA ALA A 582 34.84 3.05 -27.69
C ALA A 582 34.15 3.52 -28.99
N GLY A 583 33.46 4.66 -28.92
CA GLY A 583 33.30 5.62 -30.01
C GLY A 583 32.12 5.44 -30.97
N ALA A 584 31.22 6.43 -31.01
CA ALA A 584 31.10 7.34 -32.15
C ALA A 584 30.00 8.42 -31.92
N VAL A 585 30.44 9.62 -31.57
CA VAL A 585 29.84 10.89 -32.00
C VAL A 585 30.72 11.40 -33.15
N THR A 586 30.07 12.05 -34.14
CA THR A 586 30.56 12.75 -35.36
C THR A 586 30.97 11.92 -36.60
N SER A 587 30.20 12.05 -37.69
CA SER A 587 30.61 12.82 -38.88
C SER A 587 29.51 12.84 -39.97
N MET A 588 29.48 13.99 -40.65
CA MET A 588 28.69 14.36 -41.82
C MET A 588 29.17 13.64 -43.10
N GLU A 589 28.36 13.75 -44.14
CA GLU A 589 28.68 13.63 -45.58
C GLU A 589 28.50 12.28 -46.32
N THR A 590 27.48 12.32 -47.20
CA THR A 590 27.45 11.87 -48.61
C THR A 590 27.92 10.47 -48.98
N ALA A 591 27.04 9.70 -49.63
CA ALA A 591 27.10 9.41 -51.08
C ALA A 591 26.46 8.05 -51.44
N THR A 592 25.31 8.14 -52.11
CA THR A 592 24.93 7.43 -53.35
C THR A 592 24.92 5.90 -53.49
N ARG A 593 23.75 5.42 -53.96
CA ARG A 593 23.50 4.47 -55.08
C ARG A 593 23.95 3.01 -54.85
N THR A 594 23.15 1.97 -55.05
CA THR A 594 22.44 1.55 -56.29
C THR A 594 21.61 0.30 -55.92
N LYS A 595 20.27 0.27 -56.08
CA LYS A 595 19.45 -0.24 -57.20
C LYS A 595 19.75 -1.69 -57.68
N SER A 596 18.76 -2.58 -57.53
CA SER A 596 18.21 -3.53 -58.54
C SER A 596 17.22 -4.48 -57.80
N ASP A 597 15.91 -4.44 -58.08
CA ASP A 597 15.17 -5.12 -59.19
C ASP A 597 15.13 -6.66 -58.99
N LEU A 598 14.06 -7.44 -59.19
CA LEU A 598 12.81 -7.31 -59.96
C LEU A 598 11.89 -8.53 -59.66
N THR A 599 10.57 -8.30 -59.55
CA THR A 599 9.39 -9.08 -60.05
C THR A 599 9.21 -10.60 -59.86
N SER A 600 8.03 -11.03 -59.39
CA SER A 600 6.83 -11.40 -60.22
C SER A 600 5.84 -12.35 -59.50
N TYR A 601 4.54 -12.12 -59.74
CA TYR A 601 3.36 -13.00 -59.48
C TYR A 601 2.91 -13.61 -60.84
N PRO A 602 2.14 -14.73 -60.94
CA PRO A 602 0.67 -14.71 -60.73
C PRO A 602 -0.06 -16.04 -60.31
N ALA A 603 -1.29 -15.85 -59.77
CA ALA A 603 -2.60 -16.58 -59.87
C ALA A 603 -2.67 -18.15 -59.87
N SER A 604 -3.68 -18.88 -59.37
CA SER A 604 -5.15 -18.69 -59.22
C SER A 604 -5.82 -19.83 -58.37
N GLU A 605 -7.00 -19.53 -57.77
CA GLU A 605 -8.17 -20.40 -57.39
C GLU A 605 -7.94 -21.56 -56.37
N ASP A 606 -8.75 -21.87 -55.34
CA ASP A 606 -10.21 -21.91 -55.24
C ASP A 606 -10.74 -21.96 -53.76
N VAL A 607 -12.04 -21.69 -53.62
CA VAL A 607 -13.04 -21.64 -52.52
C VAL A 607 -12.80 -22.25 -51.11
N GLY A 608 -13.03 -21.42 -50.07
CA GLY A 608 -14.03 -21.65 -49.01
C GLY A 608 -13.60 -22.17 -47.61
N GLN A 609 -13.49 -21.29 -46.59
CA GLN A 609 -14.16 -21.44 -45.27
C GLN A 609 -14.01 -20.16 -44.42
N LYS A 610 -15.14 -19.60 -43.98
CA LYS A 610 -15.24 -18.47 -43.04
C LYS A 610 -15.06 -18.91 -41.58
N ASP A 611 -14.60 -17.96 -40.76
CA ASP A 611 -14.78 -17.83 -39.30
C ASP A 611 -14.10 -18.82 -38.34
N VAL A 612 -12.77 -18.71 -38.14
CA VAL A 612 -12.09 -19.15 -36.88
C VAL A 612 -10.84 -18.29 -36.51
N THR A 613 -10.52 -17.20 -37.20
CA THR A 613 -9.19 -16.54 -37.06
C THR A 613 -9.13 -15.30 -36.17
N SER A 614 -10.28 -14.76 -35.72
CA SER A 614 -10.31 -13.61 -34.79
C SER A 614 -10.07 -14.03 -33.32
N SER A 615 -10.66 -15.14 -32.87
CA SER A 615 -10.45 -15.66 -31.51
C SER A 615 -9.07 -16.29 -31.28
N ARG A 616 -8.35 -16.63 -32.35
CA ARG A 616 -7.02 -17.26 -32.24
C ARG A 616 -5.90 -16.25 -31.97
N ARG A 617 -6.04 -14.99 -32.44
CA ARG A 617 -5.06 -13.92 -32.14
C ARG A 617 -5.13 -13.41 -30.71
N ILE A 618 -6.27 -13.55 -30.04
CA ILE A 618 -6.41 -13.20 -28.62
C ILE A 618 -5.81 -14.31 -27.75
N MET A 619 -5.95 -15.58 -28.15
CA MET A 619 -5.29 -16.70 -27.46
C MET A 619 -3.77 -16.78 -27.68
N GLU A 620 -3.25 -16.37 -28.84
CA GLU A 620 -1.80 -16.42 -29.11
C GLU A 620 -1.00 -15.40 -28.31
N ARG A 621 -1.60 -14.25 -27.94
CA ARG A 621 -0.92 -13.27 -27.07
C ARG A 621 -0.83 -13.73 -25.62
N ASP A 622 -1.78 -14.54 -25.15
CA ASP A 622 -1.81 -15.07 -23.79
C ASP A 622 -1.03 -16.41 -23.64
N LEU A 623 -0.67 -17.08 -24.76
CA LEU A 623 0.22 -18.24 -24.75
C LEU A 623 1.71 -17.88 -24.83
N GLU A 624 2.09 -16.70 -25.35
CA GLU A 624 3.48 -16.23 -25.32
C GLU A 624 3.96 -15.88 -23.90
N ASP A 625 3.05 -15.54 -22.98
CA ASP A 625 3.36 -15.34 -21.56
C ASP A 625 3.45 -16.64 -20.73
N LEU A 626 3.08 -17.80 -21.31
CA LEU A 626 3.19 -19.12 -20.66
C LEU A 626 4.26 -20.03 -21.26
N THR A 627 4.86 -19.68 -22.41
CA THR A 627 5.91 -20.51 -23.05
C THR A 627 7.35 -20.15 -22.63
N LEU A 628 7.54 -19.11 -21.81
CA LEU A 628 8.85 -18.80 -21.21
C LEU A 628 9.22 -19.66 -19.98
N THR A 629 8.36 -20.60 -19.56
CA THR A 629 8.62 -21.51 -18.42
C THR A 629 8.43 -22.99 -18.69
N GLN A 630 8.13 -23.42 -19.92
CA GLN A 630 8.09 -24.85 -20.27
C GLN A 630 8.78 -25.14 -21.62
N GLN A 631 10.11 -25.17 -21.59
CA GLN A 631 10.88 -26.04 -22.49
C GLN A 631 11.89 -26.84 -21.69
N ASN A 632 11.46 -28.02 -21.25
CA ASN A 632 12.16 -29.27 -21.55
C ASN A 632 11.31 -30.41 -21.01
N GLU A 633 10.68 -31.15 -21.92
CA GLU A 633 10.87 -32.59 -22.03
C GLU A 633 10.03 -33.17 -23.17
N ASN A 634 10.69 -33.84 -24.11
CA ASN A 634 10.09 -35.00 -24.77
C ASN A 634 11.15 -36.06 -25.08
N LYS A 635 11.04 -37.14 -24.31
CA LYS A 635 11.00 -38.57 -24.71
C LYS A 635 12.04 -39.13 -25.70
N GLY A 636 12.78 -40.12 -25.21
CA GLY A 636 13.42 -41.19 -25.99
C GLY A 636 13.66 -42.42 -25.09
N ALA A 637 13.40 -43.61 -25.61
CA ALA A 637 13.18 -44.89 -24.91
C ALA A 637 14.41 -45.54 -24.21
N ALA A 638 14.12 -46.54 -23.37
CA ALA A 638 15.06 -47.41 -22.65
C ALA A 638 16.02 -48.20 -23.57
N PRO A 639 17.18 -48.65 -23.05
CA PRO A 639 17.29 -50.08 -22.73
C PRO A 639 18.05 -50.39 -21.42
N VAL A 640 18.08 -51.69 -21.15
CA VAL A 640 18.43 -52.45 -19.93
C VAL A 640 19.89 -52.95 -19.96
N LEU A 641 20.45 -53.21 -18.76
CA LEU A 641 21.58 -54.08 -18.34
C LEU A 641 22.95 -53.48 -17.89
N ASP A 642 23.36 -54.05 -16.74
CA ASP A 642 24.69 -54.29 -16.15
C ASP A 642 25.35 -53.32 -15.14
N ALA A 643 25.93 -53.97 -14.12
CA ALA A 643 26.31 -53.47 -12.80
C ALA A 643 27.78 -52.96 -12.70
N PRO A 644 28.40 -52.88 -11.50
CA PRO A 644 28.66 -51.64 -10.77
C PRO A 644 30.14 -51.19 -10.80
N VAL A 645 30.41 -49.90 -10.57
CA VAL A 645 31.75 -49.41 -10.24
C VAL A 645 31.74 -48.74 -8.87
N LEU A 646 32.48 -49.36 -7.95
CA LEU A 646 32.77 -48.93 -6.58
C LEU A 646 33.65 -47.67 -6.54
N GLY A 647 33.29 -46.72 -5.67
CA GLY A 647 34.12 -45.61 -5.18
C GLY A 647 33.74 -45.30 -3.73
N PRO A 648 34.69 -44.90 -2.86
CA PRO A 648 34.86 -45.53 -1.55
C PRO A 648 33.95 -45.01 -0.43
N SER A 649 33.65 -45.91 0.51
CA SER A 649 32.89 -45.65 1.73
C SER A 649 33.61 -44.69 2.68
N LEU A 650 32.81 -44.01 3.49
CA LEU A 650 33.18 -43.06 4.55
C LEU A 650 34.22 -43.62 5.56
N HIS A 651 34.46 -44.93 5.58
CA HIS A 651 35.45 -45.58 6.42
C HIS A 651 36.91 -45.40 5.94
N ALA A 652 37.16 -44.96 4.70
CA ALA A 652 38.50 -44.72 4.18
C ALA A 652 39.08 -43.35 4.58
N LEU A 653 38.26 -42.40 5.05
CA LEU A 653 38.71 -41.03 5.38
C LEU A 653 39.05 -40.81 6.87
N LEU A 654 38.79 -41.79 7.75
CA LEU A 654 39.00 -41.64 9.20
C LEU A 654 40.18 -42.46 9.76
N GLY A 655 41.03 -43.04 8.89
CA GLY A 655 42.12 -43.93 9.29
C GLY A 655 43.44 -43.27 9.76
N ARG A 656 43.53 -41.94 9.90
CA ARG A 656 44.78 -41.26 10.29
C ARG A 656 44.61 -40.07 11.24
N LEU A 657 43.90 -40.27 12.34
CA LEU A 657 43.93 -39.31 13.46
C LEU A 657 44.38 -40.03 14.73
N ASN A 658 45.45 -39.53 15.34
CA ASN A 658 45.91 -40.06 16.63
C ASN A 658 44.83 -39.86 17.71
N LYS A 659 44.75 -40.76 18.70
CA LYS A 659 43.68 -40.80 19.73
C LYS A 659 43.36 -39.44 20.37
N TRP A 660 44.36 -38.56 20.51
CA TRP A 660 44.18 -37.19 21.01
C TRP A 660 43.46 -36.25 20.04
N GLN A 661 43.70 -36.36 18.73
CA GLN A 661 43.02 -35.55 17.71
C GLN A 661 41.57 -36.03 17.52
N GLY A 662 41.30 -37.32 17.68
CA GLY A 662 39.93 -37.86 17.68
C GLY A 662 39.10 -37.35 18.86
N LEU A 663 39.69 -37.30 20.06
CA LEU A 663 39.05 -36.74 21.26
C LEU A 663 38.80 -35.24 21.12
N LEU A 664 39.74 -34.50 20.53
CA LEU A 664 39.58 -33.06 20.25
C LEU A 664 38.45 -32.82 19.25
N TRP A 665 38.37 -33.60 18.18
CA TRP A 665 37.28 -33.52 17.20
C TRP A 665 35.92 -33.87 17.81
N LEU A 666 35.86 -34.88 18.67
CA LEU A 666 34.62 -35.27 19.34
C LEU A 666 34.14 -34.18 20.31
N LEU A 667 35.06 -33.52 21.03
CA LEU A 667 34.76 -32.37 21.88
C LEU A 667 34.30 -31.15 21.07
N ILE A 668 34.91 -30.88 19.91
CA ILE A 668 34.51 -29.79 19.01
C ILE A 668 33.11 -30.05 18.47
N VAL A 669 32.80 -31.27 18.04
CA VAL A 669 31.46 -31.63 17.52
C VAL A 669 30.41 -31.54 18.62
N LEU A 670 30.69 -32.02 19.83
CA LEU A 670 29.78 -31.91 20.97
C LEU A 670 29.56 -30.45 21.40
N ALA A 671 30.61 -29.62 21.40
CA ALA A 671 30.49 -28.19 21.65
C ALA A 671 29.66 -27.50 20.55
N PHE A 672 29.84 -27.87 19.28
CA PHE A 672 29.08 -27.33 18.17
C PHE A 672 27.60 -27.73 18.25
N LEU A 673 27.30 -28.98 18.60
CA LEU A 673 25.92 -29.47 18.80
C LEU A 673 25.24 -28.83 20.04
N ALA A 674 26.00 -28.47 21.07
CA ALA A 674 25.46 -27.75 22.24
C ALA A 674 25.25 -26.24 21.98
N ILE A 675 26.06 -25.64 21.10
CA ILE A 675 26.02 -24.22 20.76
C ILE A 675 24.99 -23.93 19.66
N MET A 676 24.76 -24.84 18.72
CA MET A 676 23.82 -24.66 17.59
C MET A 676 22.37 -24.35 18.02
N PRO A 677 21.77 -25.01 19.04
CA PRO A 677 20.45 -24.64 19.57
C PRO A 677 20.43 -23.25 20.20
N ARG A 678 21.54 -22.81 20.83
CA ARG A 678 21.69 -21.48 21.44
C ARG A 678 21.88 -20.39 20.38
N ILE A 679 22.67 -20.64 19.34
CA ILE A 679 22.80 -19.75 18.17
C ILE A 679 21.49 -19.70 17.38
N ALA A 680 20.75 -20.81 17.26
CA ALA A 680 19.43 -20.84 16.64
C ALA A 680 18.36 -20.10 17.47
N ARG A 681 18.48 -20.07 18.82
CA ARG A 681 17.64 -19.22 19.70
C ARG A 681 18.04 -17.74 19.62
N LEU A 682 19.33 -17.42 19.53
CA LEU A 682 19.81 -16.03 19.38
C LEU A 682 19.50 -15.46 18.00
N ARG A 683 19.62 -16.25 16.93
CA ARG A 683 19.16 -15.88 15.57
C ARG A 683 17.64 -15.79 15.47
N ARG A 684 16.88 -16.58 16.25
CA ARG A 684 15.42 -16.41 16.39
C ARG A 684 15.05 -15.11 17.11
N ARG A 685 15.78 -14.71 18.17
CA ARG A 685 15.58 -13.41 18.85
C ARG A 685 15.99 -12.20 17.99
N ALA A 686 17.06 -12.30 17.21
CA ALA A 686 17.47 -11.24 16.29
C ALA A 686 16.57 -11.10 15.04
N ARG A 687 15.85 -12.18 14.66
CA ARG A 687 14.82 -12.14 13.61
C ARG A 687 13.41 -11.82 14.14
N SER A 688 13.14 -12.00 15.43
CA SER A 688 11.83 -11.65 16.02
C SER A 688 11.70 -10.16 16.38
N GLY A 689 12.75 -9.35 16.20
CA GLY A 689 12.65 -7.88 16.30
C GLY A 689 12.13 -7.20 15.02
N MET A 690 11.78 -7.98 13.98
CA MET A 690 11.22 -7.50 12.70
C MET A 690 9.86 -8.16 12.37
N ARG A 691 9.22 -8.82 13.34
CA ARG A 691 7.90 -9.44 13.18
C ARG A 691 7.25 -9.62 14.54
N THR A 692 6.58 -8.56 14.99
CA THR A 692 5.54 -8.41 16.03
C THR A 692 5.54 -6.89 16.29
N GLU A 693 4.54 -6.09 15.95
CA GLU A 693 3.08 -6.31 15.90
C GLU A 693 2.47 -6.08 14.52
#